data_AF-A0A6N4URQ0-F1
#
_entry.id   AF-A0A6N4URQ0-F1
#
_cell.length_a   1.000
_cell.length_b   1.000
_cell.length_c   1.000
_cell.angle_alpha   90.00
_cell.angle_beta   90.00
_cell.angle_gamma   90.00
#
_symmetry.space_group_name_H-M   'P 1'
#
loop_
_entity.id
_entity.type
_entity.pdbx_description
1 polymer ?
#
loop_
_entity_poly.entity_id
_entity_poly.type
_entity_poly.pdbx_seq_one_letter_code
_entity_poly.pdbx_strand_id
1 'polypeptide(L)'
;MSNWLLSHSFRAIHWGRTIRRTPVESRDTPGKQQTPARWNLFHFFTRTGGKGGAGAQGGVFAMYPGSEATGTGTGGSGGAADGAGSIGGNGSGGWVQAGWSYYGRGNNSKASGTAIGGNGGKATGGGHGGQGGDASLLTAGTGATVSGNAYGGAGGAGYAGGTGGNGGQGQIAAVGNDTHDSGTATGGAGGSGTGVGISGGAGGRGLIYSGTSGGGGIHSTAEGTATGGNGGAGQNNVSGGKGGDAGIVTKGDNNTNTGAIATGGHGTTGAAGGQGELRTTGTGSTIKDSSASGAGGSTGGSGSAGNVLASNGGSITNSSANAGVGSDTAVGGSATVTATGTGSTVTNTKATGGNAGFGDANGGIGGNGGVASVTATGGGAITDGVAKGTDGGKGTNSGKGGAGGGGYIEALGAGSTASGTATGGIAGTGDGTGSVGGNGGDGWIRASAAGADASGVGTGGAGGNATSGGKGGAGAQGGIFAQRVNSEATGTGIGGAGGTADGVGSTGGNGGGGWIQTGYYATGANSKAEGTATGGAGGDATTGGHGGVGGMSVVLATGDNSTATGTTVGGKGGAGSNGGTGGKGSLGQVVALSIGSHAEGTGIGGAGGSGDGVVGVNSVVGGNGGQGVVSAAGDYSTAEGDATGGNGGAGQGGVNGGNGGAGNITAKGDGTSSADADSITGGTASGGGGSTGASGGIGQLSTNGGTIKDTQAIGGNAGAGDANGGLGGNGGTASVSATGGSEVANGLAKAGNGGAGVTGGKGGAGGNSTMAATSVTGDLTGTTTGGVGGTGTGIGATGGAGGAGTNGGVGGGGGNAAITTDLTGTASGTAKGGSGGTATGTGSIGGNGGWAEIQAGYGNLTGGTASGTTTGGNGGNATNGGHGGNGGGSLIMAAGTGVATGNTAKGGDGGAANTAGATGGAGGFTNIAAQNGSITGSTATSGNGGIGNGGNGGDGGMGWIQAYDPSAPASTTITNGKSTGGNGGNGGLNGTGGAVGGNGGNGGNSTFWKGNGQTSTNQVNAGGKGGNGGDGGNAVGDGAGGAGGNGGIGGSFDFTTNTGTTGTGGNGGNGGTGQPGGVTGTTGSTGASNP
;
A
#
# COMPACT_ATOMS: atom_id res chain seq x y z
N MET A 1 -9.91 -22.16 42.16
CA MET A 1 -10.44 -22.83 43.36
C MET A 1 -10.37 -24.33 43.16
N SER A 2 -10.20 -25.04 44.26
CA SER A 2 -9.42 -26.25 44.43
C SER A 2 -10.09 -27.56 43.97
N ASN A 3 -9.29 -28.42 43.33
CA ASN A 3 -9.07 -29.84 43.63
C ASN A 3 -10.29 -30.78 43.82
N TRP A 4 -10.45 -31.79 42.94
CA TRP A 4 -10.25 -33.21 43.32
C TRP A 4 -10.26 -34.13 42.09
N LEU A 5 -9.17 -34.87 41.95
CA LEU A 5 -8.93 -35.94 41.00
C LEU A 5 -9.11 -37.27 41.74
N LEU A 6 -9.89 -38.22 41.21
CA LEU A 6 -9.67 -39.62 41.53
C LEU A 6 -9.94 -40.47 40.28
N SER A 7 -8.85 -40.95 39.68
CA SER A 7 -8.87 -41.95 38.62
C SER A 7 -9.08 -43.32 39.23
N HIS A 8 -9.85 -44.19 38.58
CA HIS A 8 -9.54 -45.61 38.50
C HIS A 8 -9.67 -46.05 37.04
N SER A 9 -8.58 -46.59 36.52
CA SER A 9 -8.45 -47.17 35.19
C SER A 9 -9.03 -48.58 35.16
N PHE A 10 -9.71 -48.96 34.09
CA PHE A 10 -9.61 -50.33 33.56
C PHE A 10 -9.62 -50.31 32.02
N ARG A 11 -8.63 -51.00 31.45
CA ARG A 11 -8.28 -51.04 30.03
C ARG A 11 -9.35 -51.77 29.19
N ALA A 12 -9.57 -51.22 28.00
CA ALA A 12 -10.22 -51.88 26.88
C ALA A 12 -9.24 -52.81 26.14
N ILE A 13 -9.74 -53.98 25.71
CA ILE A 13 -9.34 -54.71 24.49
C ILE A 13 -10.65 -55.34 23.98
N HIS A 14 -11.01 -55.23 22.70
CA HIS A 14 -12.42 -55.34 22.28
C HIS A 14 -12.66 -56.11 20.97
N TRP A 15 -13.94 -56.47 20.77
CA TRP A 15 -14.53 -57.06 19.55
C TRP A 15 -14.14 -58.52 19.26
N GLY A 16 -14.69 -59.07 18.16
CA GLY A 16 -14.16 -60.26 17.49
C GLY A 16 -14.98 -61.55 17.46
N ARG A 17 -16.31 -61.53 17.22
CA ARG A 17 -16.95 -62.22 16.05
C ARG A 17 -18.47 -62.39 16.13
N THR A 18 -19.01 -62.33 14.92
CA THR A 18 -20.38 -62.22 14.44
C THR A 18 -21.13 -63.56 14.32
N ILE A 19 -22.42 -63.52 14.69
CA ILE A 19 -23.59 -64.30 14.21
C ILE A 19 -23.49 -65.84 14.23
N ARG A 20 -24.44 -66.48 14.93
CA ARG A 20 -25.54 -67.24 14.28
C ARG A 20 -26.67 -67.53 15.25
N ARG A 21 -27.85 -67.08 14.82
CA ARG A 21 -29.15 -67.57 15.30
C ARG A 21 -29.20 -69.09 15.14
N THR A 22 -29.87 -69.69 16.11
CA THR A 22 -30.79 -70.83 15.95
C THR A 22 -31.35 -70.90 14.53
N PRO A 23 -31.59 -72.09 13.97
CA PRO A 23 -32.98 -72.54 13.99
C PRO A 23 -33.06 -74.08 13.80
N VAL A 24 -34.14 -74.78 13.50
CA VAL A 24 -35.53 -74.58 13.04
C VAL A 24 -36.18 -75.91 13.47
N GLU A 25 -37.48 -75.96 13.74
CA GLU A 25 -38.30 -76.92 13.00
C GLU A 25 -39.77 -76.51 12.99
N SER A 26 -40.20 -76.15 11.79
CA SER A 26 -41.56 -76.25 11.30
C SER A 26 -41.91 -77.72 11.07
N ARG A 27 -43.19 -78.00 10.87
CA ARG A 27 -43.61 -78.85 9.75
C ARG A 27 -45.09 -78.73 9.45
N ASP A 28 -45.38 -78.43 8.20
CA ASP A 28 -46.55 -78.92 7.48
C ASP A 28 -46.26 -80.35 7.02
N THR A 29 -47.09 -81.34 7.33
CA THR A 29 -47.14 -82.61 6.57
C THR A 29 -48.57 -83.23 6.55
N PRO A 30 -49.67 -82.48 6.38
CA PRO A 30 -51.01 -83.07 6.26
C PRO A 30 -51.27 -83.66 4.86
N GLY A 31 -51.84 -84.87 4.78
CA GLY A 31 -52.35 -85.42 3.52
C GLY A 31 -52.61 -86.93 3.53
N LYS A 32 -53.66 -87.34 2.83
CA LYS A 32 -54.15 -88.74 2.71
C LYS A 32 -54.59 -89.37 4.06
N GLN A 33 -55.32 -90.50 4.09
CA GLN A 33 -56.02 -91.22 3.03
C GLN A 33 -57.48 -91.50 3.46
N GLN A 34 -58.37 -91.80 2.51
CA GLN A 34 -59.82 -91.56 2.63
C GLN A 34 -60.14 -90.05 2.71
N THR A 35 -61.43 -89.69 2.77
CA THR A 35 -61.90 -88.30 2.82
C THR A 35 -63.14 -88.16 3.70
N PRO A 36 -63.08 -87.41 4.82
CA PRO A 36 -64.26 -86.97 5.55
C PRO A 36 -65.14 -86.00 4.75
N ALA A 37 -66.27 -85.58 5.32
CA ALA A 37 -67.04 -84.44 4.82
C ALA A 37 -66.15 -83.17 4.77
N ARG A 38 -66.32 -82.36 3.73
CA ARG A 38 -65.46 -81.18 3.50
C ARG A 38 -65.84 -80.03 4.43
N TRP A 39 -64.87 -79.57 5.21
CA TRP A 39 -64.97 -78.38 6.06
C TRP A 39 -63.75 -77.47 5.85
N ASN A 40 -63.96 -76.16 6.00
CA ASN A 40 -62.94 -75.12 5.88
C ASN A 40 -62.70 -74.47 7.26
N LEU A 41 -61.43 -74.43 7.68
CA LEU A 41 -60.92 -73.80 8.90
C LEU A 41 -60.35 -72.40 8.56
N PHE A 42 -60.65 -71.41 9.40
CA PHE A 42 -60.25 -70.02 9.19
C PHE A 42 -59.11 -69.64 10.13
N HIS A 43 -58.05 -69.02 9.59
CA HIS A 43 -56.88 -68.61 10.36
C HIS A 43 -56.84 -67.08 10.53
N PHE A 44 -56.51 -66.62 11.73
CA PHE A 44 -56.52 -65.21 12.12
C PHE A 44 -55.20 -64.52 11.73
N PHE A 45 -54.96 -64.38 10.42
CA PHE A 45 -53.74 -63.79 9.86
C PHE A 45 -53.49 -62.36 10.37
N THR A 46 -52.43 -62.17 11.14
CA THR A 46 -51.98 -60.87 11.63
C THR A 46 -51.36 -60.06 10.50
N ARG A 47 -52.06 -59.02 10.05
CA ARG A 47 -51.54 -58.08 9.05
C ARG A 47 -50.28 -57.40 9.62
N THR A 48 -49.13 -57.70 9.04
CA THR A 48 -47.82 -57.06 9.30
C THR A 48 -47.73 -55.66 8.69
N GLY A 49 -48.83 -54.88 8.74
CA GLY A 49 -48.91 -53.52 8.23
C GLY A 49 -48.57 -52.46 9.29
N GLY A 50 -48.37 -51.20 8.88
CA GLY A 50 -48.04 -50.10 9.79
C GLY A 50 -49.27 -49.46 10.45
N LYS A 51 -49.05 -48.69 11.51
CA LYS A 51 -50.06 -47.76 12.08
C LYS A 51 -49.99 -46.46 11.29
N GLY A 52 -51.06 -46.08 10.58
CA GLY A 52 -51.17 -44.75 9.98
C GLY A 52 -51.17 -43.63 11.01
N GLY A 53 -50.86 -42.40 10.59
CA GLY A 53 -50.97 -41.18 11.37
C GLY A 53 -52.41 -40.82 11.71
N ALA A 54 -52.64 -40.21 12.87
CA ALA A 54 -53.91 -39.55 13.14
C ALA A 54 -53.98 -38.22 12.36
N GLY A 55 -55.14 -37.87 11.81
CA GLY A 55 -55.40 -36.50 11.37
C GLY A 55 -55.59 -35.57 12.57
N ALA A 56 -55.54 -34.26 12.34
CA ALA A 56 -55.81 -33.25 13.35
C ALA A 56 -57.10 -32.48 13.08
N GLN A 57 -57.55 -31.74 14.09
CA GLN A 57 -58.71 -30.87 14.01
C GLN A 57 -58.31 -29.50 13.47
N GLY A 58 -59.27 -28.80 12.87
CA GLY A 58 -59.19 -27.37 12.62
C GLY A 58 -60.45 -26.69 13.16
N GLY A 59 -60.37 -25.39 13.46
CA GLY A 59 -61.50 -24.68 14.03
C GLY A 59 -61.37 -23.16 14.03
N VAL A 60 -62.53 -22.51 14.08
CA VAL A 60 -62.70 -21.06 14.12
C VAL A 60 -63.44 -20.71 15.41
N PHE A 61 -62.81 -19.94 16.29
CA PHE A 61 -63.32 -19.68 17.64
C PHE A 61 -63.23 -18.19 18.02
N ALA A 62 -64.33 -17.65 18.51
CA ALA A 62 -64.36 -16.39 19.24
C ALA A 62 -64.61 -16.71 20.73
N MET A 63 -63.69 -16.28 21.61
CA MET A 63 -63.66 -16.73 23.00
C MET A 63 -64.04 -15.65 24.03
N TYR A 64 -64.05 -14.37 23.65
CA TYR A 64 -64.44 -13.26 24.54
C TYR A 64 -65.55 -12.37 23.95
N PRO A 65 -66.28 -11.61 24.80
CA PRO A 65 -67.31 -10.69 24.37
C PRO A 65 -66.84 -9.71 23.29
N GLY A 66 -67.68 -9.53 22.26
CA GLY A 66 -67.41 -8.64 21.13
C GLY A 66 -66.36 -9.14 20.14
N SER A 67 -65.72 -10.29 20.39
CA SER A 67 -64.71 -10.83 19.48
C SER A 67 -65.33 -11.53 18.27
N GLU A 68 -64.65 -11.46 17.13
CA GLU A 68 -65.10 -12.02 15.85
C GLU A 68 -64.02 -12.94 15.26
N ALA A 69 -64.36 -14.19 14.96
CA ALA A 69 -63.48 -15.12 14.24
C ALA A 69 -64.18 -15.62 12.96
N THR A 70 -63.52 -15.46 11.80
CA THR A 70 -64.07 -15.83 10.48
C THR A 70 -63.01 -16.51 9.60
N GLY A 71 -63.44 -17.21 8.54
CA GLY A 71 -62.53 -17.88 7.60
C GLY A 71 -62.49 -19.40 7.78
N THR A 72 -61.32 -20.02 7.53
CA THR A 72 -61.16 -21.47 7.49
C THR A 72 -60.04 -21.96 8.39
N GLY A 73 -60.36 -22.93 9.27
CA GLY A 73 -59.39 -23.66 10.08
C GLY A 73 -59.44 -25.14 9.68
N THR A 74 -58.37 -25.66 9.08
CA THR A 74 -58.29 -27.04 8.58
C THR A 74 -57.12 -27.76 9.25
N GLY A 75 -57.38 -28.88 9.92
CA GLY A 75 -56.32 -29.73 10.45
C GLY A 75 -55.63 -30.52 9.34
N GLY A 76 -54.36 -30.87 9.58
CA GLY A 76 -53.57 -31.69 8.67
C GLY A 76 -54.00 -33.16 8.66
N SER A 77 -53.76 -33.82 7.53
CA SER A 77 -53.94 -35.27 7.42
C SER A 77 -52.83 -36.04 8.14
N GLY A 78 -53.14 -37.25 8.63
CA GLY A 78 -52.12 -38.16 9.15
C GLY A 78 -51.28 -38.80 8.04
N GLY A 79 -50.05 -39.18 8.34
CA GLY A 79 -49.13 -39.81 7.41
C GLY A 79 -49.39 -41.30 7.17
N ALA A 80 -49.07 -41.79 5.97
CA ALA A 80 -49.16 -43.21 5.63
C ALA A 80 -48.07 -44.04 6.33
N ALA A 81 -48.31 -45.35 6.53
CA ALA A 81 -47.36 -46.26 7.15
C ALA A 81 -47.32 -47.64 6.49
N ASP A 82 -46.14 -48.06 6.06
CA ASP A 82 -45.92 -49.24 5.23
C ASP A 82 -44.97 -50.25 5.90
N GLY A 83 -45.41 -51.52 6.00
CA GLY A 83 -44.64 -52.61 6.61
C GLY A 83 -44.65 -52.64 8.14
N ALA A 84 -44.04 -53.69 8.70
CA ALA A 84 -44.08 -54.00 10.12
C ALA A 84 -43.32 -52.97 10.97
N GLY A 85 -43.92 -52.51 12.06
CA GLY A 85 -43.33 -51.55 13.00
C GLY A 85 -43.38 -50.08 12.56
N SER A 86 -43.82 -49.79 11.33
CA SER A 86 -43.91 -48.42 10.82
C SER A 86 -45.06 -47.65 11.48
N ILE A 87 -44.83 -46.39 11.87
CA ILE A 87 -45.82 -45.49 12.45
C ILE A 87 -45.85 -44.18 11.66
N GLY A 88 -46.95 -43.90 10.98
CA GLY A 88 -47.15 -42.61 10.30
C GLY A 88 -47.26 -41.47 11.32
N GLY A 89 -46.71 -40.31 10.96
CA GLY A 89 -46.77 -39.10 11.76
C GLY A 89 -48.18 -38.54 11.80
N ASN A 90 -48.57 -37.87 12.88
CA ASN A 90 -49.89 -37.25 12.94
C ASN A 90 -49.89 -35.91 12.20
N GLY A 91 -51.04 -35.52 11.66
CA GLY A 91 -51.28 -34.14 11.23
C GLY A 91 -51.38 -33.21 12.42
N SER A 92 -51.36 -31.90 12.16
CA SER A 92 -51.41 -30.84 13.19
C SER A 92 -52.52 -29.83 12.95
N GLY A 93 -52.80 -28.99 13.94
CA GLY A 93 -54.02 -28.18 13.95
C GLY A 93 -53.98 -26.96 13.04
N GLY A 94 -55.15 -26.55 12.55
CA GLY A 94 -55.35 -25.29 11.84
C GLY A 94 -56.39 -24.42 12.56
N TRP A 95 -55.95 -23.32 13.18
CA TRP A 95 -56.76 -22.57 14.13
C TRP A 95 -56.93 -21.09 13.73
N VAL A 96 -58.17 -20.60 13.73
CA VAL A 96 -58.48 -19.17 13.69
C VAL A 96 -59.14 -18.78 15.01
N GLN A 97 -58.47 -17.97 15.81
CA GLN A 97 -58.85 -17.73 17.20
C GLN A 97 -58.86 -16.23 17.53
N ALA A 98 -60.01 -15.72 17.97
CA ALA A 98 -60.18 -14.36 18.44
C ALA A 98 -60.47 -14.29 19.94
N GLY A 99 -59.83 -13.33 20.63
CA GLY A 99 -60.02 -13.11 22.06
C GLY A 99 -59.47 -14.26 22.90
N TRP A 100 -58.21 -14.64 22.72
CA TRP A 100 -57.64 -15.81 23.39
C TRP A 100 -57.28 -15.55 24.86
N SER A 101 -57.75 -16.44 25.76
CA SER A 101 -57.74 -16.26 27.23
C SER A 101 -56.38 -16.41 27.91
N TYR A 102 -55.39 -17.02 27.25
CA TYR A 102 -54.14 -17.40 27.93
C TYR A 102 -53.19 -16.20 28.19
N TYR A 103 -53.28 -15.14 27.39
CA TYR A 103 -52.36 -13.99 27.43
C TYR A 103 -53.01 -12.67 27.80
N GLY A 104 -54.32 -12.63 28.05
CA GLY A 104 -55.05 -11.40 28.30
C GLY A 104 -56.55 -11.61 28.32
N ARG A 105 -57.27 -10.53 27.99
CA ARG A 105 -58.74 -10.47 27.90
C ARG A 105 -59.12 -9.59 26.72
N GLY A 106 -58.75 -10.02 25.52
CA GLY A 106 -58.99 -9.29 24.28
C GLY A 106 -60.48 -9.20 23.97
N ASN A 107 -61.13 -8.17 24.50
CA ASN A 107 -62.48 -7.80 24.07
C ASN A 107 -62.40 -7.19 22.67
N ASN A 108 -63.46 -7.38 21.87
CA ASN A 108 -63.58 -6.76 20.55
C ASN A 108 -62.44 -7.09 19.57
N SER A 109 -61.76 -8.24 19.75
CA SER A 109 -60.66 -8.65 18.86
C SER A 109 -61.19 -9.37 17.62
N LYS A 110 -60.49 -9.28 16.49
CA LYS A 110 -60.89 -9.90 15.22
C LYS A 110 -59.81 -10.81 14.66
N ALA A 111 -60.16 -12.04 14.29
CA ALA A 111 -59.29 -12.95 13.55
C ALA A 111 -59.99 -13.42 12.27
N SER A 112 -59.33 -13.30 11.13
CA SER A 112 -59.90 -13.69 9.83
C SER A 112 -58.87 -14.32 8.90
N GLY A 113 -59.28 -15.29 8.08
CA GLY A 113 -58.42 -15.84 7.04
C GLY A 113 -58.31 -17.36 7.04
N THR A 114 -57.19 -17.90 6.59
CA THR A 114 -56.98 -19.35 6.37
C THR A 114 -55.87 -19.88 7.27
N ALA A 115 -56.16 -20.90 8.08
CA ALA A 115 -55.17 -21.65 8.85
C ALA A 115 -55.24 -23.13 8.47
N ILE A 116 -54.17 -23.66 7.87
CA ILE A 116 -54.09 -25.08 7.47
C ILE A 116 -52.91 -25.74 8.19
N GLY A 117 -53.23 -26.65 9.10
CA GLY A 117 -52.23 -27.45 9.79
C GLY A 117 -51.48 -28.40 8.86
N GLY A 118 -50.24 -28.68 9.20
CA GLY A 118 -49.35 -29.51 8.40
C GLY A 118 -49.75 -30.98 8.40
N ASN A 119 -49.54 -31.65 7.27
CA ASN A 119 -49.73 -33.10 7.16
C ASN A 119 -48.64 -33.85 7.93
N GLY A 120 -48.99 -34.99 8.51
CA GLY A 120 -48.04 -35.91 9.12
C GLY A 120 -47.16 -36.63 8.09
N GLY A 121 -45.94 -36.95 8.49
CA GLY A 121 -44.95 -37.61 7.64
C GLY A 121 -45.22 -39.08 7.41
N LYS A 122 -44.77 -39.59 6.26
CA LYS A 122 -44.87 -41.02 5.89
C LYS A 122 -43.88 -41.88 6.68
N ALA A 123 -44.15 -43.17 6.80
CA ALA A 123 -43.27 -44.12 7.48
C ALA A 123 -43.13 -45.44 6.72
N THR A 124 -41.91 -45.94 6.51
CA THR A 124 -41.68 -47.26 5.91
C THR A 124 -40.58 -48.05 6.62
N GLY A 125 -40.63 -49.39 6.52
CA GLY A 125 -39.57 -50.28 6.99
C GLY A 125 -39.27 -50.20 8.49
N GLY A 126 -40.29 -49.99 9.33
CA GLY A 126 -40.14 -49.83 10.77
C GLY A 126 -39.84 -48.40 11.23
N GLY A 127 -39.88 -47.41 10.33
CA GLY A 127 -39.67 -46.00 10.66
C GLY A 127 -40.87 -45.30 11.31
N HIS A 128 -40.64 -44.08 11.84
CA HIS A 128 -41.66 -43.21 12.41
C HIS A 128 -41.77 -41.91 11.62
N GLY A 129 -42.94 -41.56 11.09
CA GLY A 129 -43.17 -40.28 10.42
C GLY A 129 -43.18 -39.12 11.42
N GLY A 130 -42.69 -37.96 10.99
CA GLY A 130 -42.69 -36.73 11.78
C GLY A 130 -44.08 -36.11 11.90
N GLN A 131 -44.32 -35.35 12.96
CA GLN A 131 -45.59 -34.64 13.14
C GLN A 131 -45.70 -33.47 12.14
N GLY A 132 -46.91 -33.14 11.70
CA GLY A 132 -47.17 -31.86 11.01
C GLY A 132 -46.88 -30.66 11.92
N GLY A 133 -46.74 -29.48 11.33
CA GLY A 133 -46.66 -28.21 12.05
C GLY A 133 -48.03 -27.59 12.28
N ASP A 134 -48.20 -26.83 13.37
CA ASP A 134 -49.44 -26.09 13.60
C ASP A 134 -49.55 -24.85 12.71
N ALA A 135 -50.78 -24.49 12.34
CA ALA A 135 -51.12 -23.22 11.73
C ALA A 135 -52.06 -22.43 12.64
N SER A 136 -51.75 -21.15 12.89
CA SER A 136 -52.67 -20.30 13.66
C SER A 136 -52.74 -18.83 13.23
N LEU A 137 -53.96 -18.31 13.25
CA LEU A 137 -54.30 -16.88 13.23
C LEU A 137 -54.86 -16.55 14.62
N LEU A 138 -54.20 -15.68 15.39
CA LEU A 138 -54.47 -15.53 16.82
C LEU A 138 -54.55 -14.07 17.28
N THR A 139 -55.62 -13.68 17.98
CA THR A 139 -55.67 -12.41 18.70
C THR A 139 -55.89 -12.58 20.20
N ALA A 140 -55.23 -11.73 21.01
CA ALA A 140 -55.38 -11.74 22.46
C ALA A 140 -55.51 -10.35 23.11
N GLY A 141 -55.11 -9.27 22.42
CA GLY A 141 -55.24 -7.89 22.92
C GLY A 141 -56.62 -7.30 22.63
N THR A 142 -57.05 -6.31 23.43
CA THR A 142 -58.33 -5.61 23.21
C THR A 142 -58.26 -4.86 21.88
N GLY A 143 -59.27 -4.99 21.01
CA GLY A 143 -59.28 -4.36 19.68
C GLY A 143 -58.25 -4.90 18.67
N ALA A 144 -57.48 -5.94 19.05
CA ALA A 144 -56.46 -6.52 18.17
C ALA A 144 -57.10 -7.23 16.96
N THR A 145 -56.45 -7.10 15.80
CA THR A 145 -56.89 -7.67 14.53
C THR A 145 -55.79 -8.51 13.89
N VAL A 146 -56.16 -9.71 13.43
CA VAL A 146 -55.33 -10.57 12.58
C VAL A 146 -56.08 -10.90 11.29
N SER A 147 -55.38 -10.84 10.16
CA SER A 147 -55.86 -11.32 8.87
C SER A 147 -54.80 -12.13 8.11
N GLY A 148 -55.19 -12.92 7.10
CA GLY A 148 -54.24 -13.55 6.16
C GLY A 148 -54.18 -15.08 6.23
N ASN A 149 -53.02 -15.66 5.92
CA ASN A 149 -52.87 -17.11 5.72
C ASN A 149 -51.75 -17.69 6.57
N ALA A 150 -52.06 -18.73 7.34
CA ALA A 150 -51.10 -19.51 8.13
C ALA A 150 -51.06 -20.97 7.64
N TYR A 151 -49.86 -21.48 7.39
CA TYR A 151 -49.64 -22.85 6.92
C TYR A 151 -48.62 -23.55 7.81
N GLY A 152 -49.02 -24.69 8.37
CA GLY A 152 -48.14 -25.57 9.12
C GLY A 152 -47.28 -26.39 8.17
N GLY A 153 -46.01 -26.58 8.51
CA GLY A 153 -45.09 -27.38 7.71
C GLY A 153 -45.47 -28.86 7.71
N ALA A 154 -45.21 -29.57 6.61
CA ALA A 154 -45.41 -31.03 6.59
C ALA A 154 -44.38 -31.74 7.49
N GLY A 155 -44.77 -32.84 8.12
CA GLY A 155 -43.86 -33.74 8.82
C GLY A 155 -42.97 -34.51 7.85
N GLY A 156 -41.73 -34.75 8.25
CA GLY A 156 -40.74 -35.49 7.47
C GLY A 156 -41.00 -37.00 7.49
N ALA A 157 -40.48 -37.72 6.49
CA ALA A 157 -40.66 -39.17 6.41
C ALA A 157 -39.69 -39.95 7.33
N GLY A 158 -40.13 -41.08 7.89
CA GLY A 158 -39.28 -42.02 8.64
C GLY A 158 -39.03 -43.30 7.86
N TYR A 159 -37.77 -43.71 7.72
CA TYR A 159 -37.36 -44.88 6.94
C TYR A 159 -36.46 -45.82 7.75
N ALA A 160 -36.66 -47.13 7.60
CA ALA A 160 -35.74 -48.16 8.11
C ALA A 160 -35.41 -48.03 9.62
N GLY A 161 -36.42 -47.76 10.45
CA GLY A 161 -36.25 -47.52 11.89
C GLY A 161 -35.92 -46.07 12.29
N GLY A 162 -35.77 -45.16 11.33
CA GLY A 162 -35.55 -43.74 11.57
C GLY A 162 -36.83 -42.94 11.79
N THR A 163 -36.69 -41.75 12.39
CA THR A 163 -37.80 -40.85 12.74
C THR A 163 -37.78 -39.60 11.86
N GLY A 164 -38.85 -39.28 11.16
CA GLY A 164 -38.99 -38.03 10.43
C GLY A 164 -39.04 -36.81 11.36
N GLY A 165 -38.50 -35.68 10.91
CA GLY A 165 -38.55 -34.42 11.65
C GLY A 165 -39.94 -33.80 11.65
N ASN A 166 -40.27 -33.03 12.69
CA ASN A 166 -41.56 -32.35 12.76
C ASN A 166 -41.63 -31.16 11.77
N GLY A 167 -42.80 -30.88 11.24
CA GLY A 167 -43.08 -29.65 10.49
C GLY A 167 -43.01 -28.42 11.40
N GLY A 168 -42.58 -27.30 10.83
CA GLY A 168 -42.52 -26.01 11.51
C GLY A 168 -43.88 -25.36 11.65
N GLN A 169 -44.03 -24.48 12.64
CA GLN A 169 -45.26 -23.72 12.87
C GLN A 169 -45.40 -22.57 11.86
N GLY A 170 -46.60 -22.35 11.33
CA GLY A 170 -46.99 -21.11 10.66
C GLY A 170 -47.93 -20.31 11.57
N GLN A 171 -47.57 -19.08 11.94
CA GLN A 171 -48.36 -18.29 12.89
C GLN A 171 -48.41 -16.81 12.54
N ILE A 172 -49.60 -16.23 12.64
CA ILE A 172 -49.85 -14.78 12.65
C ILE A 172 -50.56 -14.45 13.96
N ALA A 173 -49.98 -13.58 14.79
CA ALA A 173 -50.51 -13.34 16.14
C ALA A 173 -50.37 -11.89 16.63
N ALA A 174 -51.51 -11.26 16.91
CA ALA A 174 -51.60 -9.90 17.44
C ALA A 174 -52.08 -9.93 18.90
N VAL A 175 -51.16 -9.71 19.85
CA VAL A 175 -51.43 -9.86 21.28
C VAL A 175 -51.45 -8.54 22.07
N GLY A 176 -50.92 -7.46 21.49
CA GLY A 176 -51.03 -6.10 22.07
C GLY A 176 -52.41 -5.48 21.84
N ASN A 177 -52.79 -4.46 22.62
CA ASN A 177 -54.06 -3.75 22.37
C ASN A 177 -54.02 -2.97 21.06
N ASP A 178 -55.13 -2.96 20.32
CA ASP A 178 -55.28 -2.24 19.05
C ASP A 178 -54.17 -2.56 18.02
N THR A 179 -53.62 -3.78 18.07
CA THR A 179 -52.59 -4.26 17.15
C THR A 179 -53.19 -4.85 15.89
N HIS A 180 -52.43 -4.79 14.78
CA HIS A 180 -52.91 -5.21 13.46
C HIS A 180 -51.85 -6.06 12.76
N ASP A 181 -52.07 -7.37 12.65
CA ASP A 181 -51.16 -8.23 11.92
C ASP A 181 -51.81 -8.86 10.68
N SER A 182 -51.03 -8.97 9.60
CA SER A 182 -51.52 -9.57 8.36
C SER A 182 -50.44 -10.22 7.50
N GLY A 183 -50.88 -10.94 6.46
CA GLY A 183 -49.99 -11.50 5.44
C GLY A 183 -49.97 -13.02 5.42
N THR A 184 -48.79 -13.62 5.17
CA THR A 184 -48.64 -15.08 5.03
C THR A 184 -47.52 -15.63 5.90
N ALA A 185 -47.83 -16.59 6.76
CA ALA A 185 -46.89 -17.29 7.63
C ALA A 185 -46.84 -18.78 7.30
N THR A 186 -45.69 -19.29 6.85
CA THR A 186 -45.51 -20.70 6.45
C THR A 186 -44.41 -21.33 7.27
N GLY A 187 -44.72 -22.40 8.00
CA GLY A 187 -43.74 -23.25 8.65
C GLY A 187 -42.99 -24.13 7.65
N GLY A 188 -41.70 -24.35 7.88
CA GLY A 188 -40.88 -25.22 7.03
C GLY A 188 -41.25 -26.69 7.18
N ALA A 189 -41.02 -27.50 6.15
CA ALA A 189 -41.22 -28.94 6.24
C ALA A 189 -40.17 -29.61 7.14
N GLY A 190 -40.53 -30.69 7.82
CA GLY A 190 -39.59 -31.56 8.51
C GLY A 190 -38.75 -32.40 7.54
N GLY A 191 -37.50 -32.67 7.89
CA GLY A 191 -36.60 -33.51 7.11
C GLY A 191 -36.87 -35.01 7.32
N SER A 192 -36.46 -35.85 6.37
CA SER A 192 -36.59 -37.31 6.51
C SER A 192 -35.56 -37.89 7.49
N GLY A 193 -35.87 -38.96 8.22
CA GLY A 193 -34.92 -39.70 9.06
C GLY A 193 -34.77 -41.15 8.59
N THR A 194 -33.53 -41.60 8.37
CA THR A 194 -33.22 -42.95 7.90
C THR A 194 -32.29 -43.69 8.86
N GLY A 195 -32.71 -44.86 9.34
CA GLY A 195 -31.93 -45.73 10.21
C GLY A 195 -32.27 -45.59 11.71
N VAL A 196 -32.06 -46.67 12.47
CA VAL A 196 -32.41 -46.74 13.90
C VAL A 196 -31.69 -45.65 14.70
N GLY A 197 -32.47 -44.87 15.47
CA GLY A 197 -31.94 -43.80 16.32
C GLY A 197 -31.60 -42.50 15.58
N ILE A 198 -31.84 -42.42 14.26
CA ILE A 198 -31.57 -41.24 13.45
C ILE A 198 -32.86 -40.49 13.18
N SER A 199 -32.86 -39.19 13.47
CA SER A 199 -34.01 -38.32 13.25
C SER A 199 -33.76 -37.33 12.11
N GLY A 200 -34.78 -37.04 11.31
CA GLY A 200 -34.79 -35.85 10.47
C GLY A 200 -34.88 -34.56 11.29
N GLY A 201 -34.42 -33.46 10.71
CA GLY A 201 -34.48 -32.15 11.35
C GLY A 201 -35.90 -31.57 11.35
N ALA A 202 -36.26 -30.83 12.40
CA ALA A 202 -37.53 -30.11 12.41
C ALA A 202 -37.52 -28.94 11.41
N GLY A 203 -38.67 -28.61 10.83
CA GLY A 203 -38.83 -27.38 10.07
C GLY A 203 -38.80 -26.14 10.97
N GLY A 204 -38.31 -25.03 10.43
CA GLY A 204 -38.29 -23.72 11.08
C GLY A 204 -39.67 -23.06 11.09
N ARG A 205 -39.88 -22.12 12.01
CA ARG A 205 -41.16 -21.41 12.14
C ARG A 205 -41.28 -20.29 11.10
N GLY A 206 -42.48 -20.06 10.60
CA GLY A 206 -42.87 -18.81 9.95
C GLY A 206 -43.76 -18.01 10.92
N LEU A 207 -43.29 -16.85 11.37
CA LEU A 207 -43.95 -16.06 12.41
C LEU A 207 -44.15 -14.61 11.97
N ILE A 208 -45.40 -14.13 12.07
CA ILE A 208 -45.76 -12.72 12.04
C ILE A 208 -46.40 -12.39 13.39
N TYR A 209 -45.87 -11.41 14.10
CA TYR A 209 -46.23 -11.24 15.51
C TYR A 209 -46.08 -9.81 16.00
N SER A 210 -47.11 -9.30 16.68
CA SER A 210 -47.11 -8.01 17.39
C SER A 210 -47.52 -8.11 18.87
N GLY A 211 -46.77 -7.41 19.72
CA GLY A 211 -47.11 -7.16 21.13
C GLY A 211 -46.33 -7.97 22.18
N THR A 212 -46.61 -7.73 23.46
CA THR A 212 -45.99 -8.47 24.58
C THR A 212 -47.03 -9.06 25.51
N SER A 213 -46.76 -10.27 26.01
CA SER A 213 -47.60 -11.02 26.95
C SER A 213 -47.58 -10.38 28.34
N GLY A 214 -48.27 -9.25 28.48
CA GLY A 214 -48.25 -8.39 29.65
C GLY A 214 -48.85 -6.99 29.44
N GLY A 215 -49.04 -6.55 28.18
CA GLY A 215 -49.78 -5.32 27.86
C GLY A 215 -49.03 -4.25 27.07
N GLY A 216 -47.79 -4.51 26.62
CA GLY A 216 -47.08 -3.63 25.69
C GLY A 216 -47.33 -3.99 24.22
N GLY A 217 -47.08 -3.05 23.31
CA GLY A 217 -47.33 -3.21 21.88
C GLY A 217 -48.57 -2.49 21.37
N ILE A 218 -49.05 -1.46 22.05
CA ILE A 218 -50.29 -0.76 21.69
C ILE A 218 -50.15 -0.15 20.28
N HIS A 219 -51.21 -0.22 19.44
CA HIS A 219 -51.26 0.34 18.08
C HIS A 219 -50.11 -0.11 17.15
N SER A 220 -49.60 -1.34 17.32
CA SER A 220 -48.51 -1.85 16.48
C SER A 220 -49.01 -2.68 15.30
N THR A 221 -48.25 -2.71 14.22
CA THR A 221 -48.62 -3.41 12.97
C THR A 221 -47.49 -4.30 12.47
N ALA A 222 -47.75 -5.58 12.17
CA ALA A 222 -46.84 -6.47 11.46
C ALA A 222 -47.49 -7.07 10.20
N GLU A 223 -46.94 -6.80 9.02
CA GLU A 223 -47.47 -7.26 7.74
C GLU A 223 -46.35 -7.76 6.83
N GLY A 224 -46.55 -8.95 6.25
CA GLY A 224 -45.65 -9.44 5.22
C GLY A 224 -45.71 -10.95 4.98
N THR A 225 -44.58 -11.51 4.54
CA THR A 225 -44.43 -12.94 4.29
C THR A 225 -43.30 -13.52 5.13
N ALA A 226 -43.60 -14.51 5.98
CA ALA A 226 -42.62 -15.22 6.80
C ALA A 226 -42.59 -16.71 6.44
N THR A 227 -41.47 -17.21 5.93
CA THR A 227 -41.32 -18.63 5.52
C THR A 227 -40.17 -19.30 6.26
N GLY A 228 -40.49 -20.20 7.18
CA GLY A 228 -39.51 -21.00 7.90
C GLY A 228 -38.75 -21.97 6.99
N GLY A 229 -37.49 -22.24 7.30
CA GLY A 229 -36.67 -23.15 6.52
C GLY A 229 -37.05 -24.61 6.72
N ASN A 230 -36.85 -25.46 5.72
CA ASN A 230 -37.04 -26.90 5.86
C ASN A 230 -35.99 -27.52 6.79
N GLY A 231 -36.34 -28.59 7.51
CA GLY A 231 -35.39 -29.40 8.25
C GLY A 231 -34.55 -30.30 7.35
N GLY A 232 -33.32 -30.57 7.76
CA GLY A 232 -32.39 -31.42 7.02
C GLY A 232 -32.71 -32.92 7.15
N ALA A 233 -32.28 -33.72 6.18
CA ALA A 233 -32.38 -35.17 6.28
C ALA A 233 -31.41 -35.73 7.34
N GLY A 234 -31.87 -36.70 8.14
CA GLY A 234 -31.04 -37.54 8.98
C GLY A 234 -30.66 -38.82 8.23
N GLN A 235 -29.36 -39.04 8.06
CA GLN A 235 -28.78 -40.15 7.29
C GLN A 235 -27.34 -40.42 7.74
N ASN A 236 -26.77 -41.56 7.32
CA ASN A 236 -25.37 -41.92 7.59
C ASN A 236 -24.97 -41.81 9.08
N ASN A 237 -25.87 -42.25 9.97
CA ASN A 237 -25.71 -42.17 11.43
C ASN A 237 -25.65 -40.75 12.03
N VAL A 238 -26.13 -39.74 11.29
CA VAL A 238 -26.20 -38.35 11.75
C VAL A 238 -27.63 -37.83 11.60
N SER A 239 -28.19 -37.24 12.66
CA SER A 239 -29.52 -36.63 12.60
C SER A 239 -29.53 -35.34 11.78
N GLY A 240 -30.67 -35.04 11.16
CA GLY A 240 -30.89 -33.81 10.43
C GLY A 240 -30.93 -32.59 11.35
N GLY A 241 -30.32 -31.50 10.91
CA GLY A 241 -30.40 -30.21 11.60
C GLY A 241 -31.70 -29.48 11.30
N LYS A 242 -32.11 -28.60 12.22
CA LYS A 242 -33.38 -27.86 12.13
C LYS A 242 -33.36 -26.83 11.01
N GLY A 243 -34.49 -26.55 10.40
CA GLY A 243 -34.67 -25.35 9.59
C GLY A 243 -34.59 -24.08 10.44
N GLY A 244 -34.11 -23.00 9.84
CA GLY A 244 -34.04 -21.68 10.45
C GLY A 244 -35.40 -21.01 10.54
N ASP A 245 -35.60 -20.19 11.55
CA ASP A 245 -36.84 -19.44 11.75
C ASP A 245 -36.91 -18.21 10.82
N ALA A 246 -38.13 -17.89 10.38
CA ALA A 246 -38.49 -16.64 9.72
C ALA A 246 -39.42 -15.82 10.64
N GLY A 247 -39.03 -14.59 10.97
CA GLY A 247 -39.79 -13.72 11.86
C GLY A 247 -40.03 -12.32 11.29
N ILE A 248 -41.28 -11.88 11.33
CA ILE A 248 -41.68 -10.47 11.22
C ILE A 248 -42.27 -10.11 12.59
N VAL A 249 -41.47 -9.44 13.41
CA VAL A 249 -41.74 -9.28 14.84
C VAL A 249 -41.79 -7.81 15.20
N THR A 250 -42.88 -7.38 15.84
CA THR A 250 -43.05 -6.03 16.36
C THR A 250 -43.32 -6.05 17.86
N LYS A 251 -42.48 -5.37 18.65
CA LYS A 251 -42.58 -5.32 20.12
C LYS A 251 -42.51 -3.88 20.60
N GLY A 252 -43.34 -3.50 21.57
CA GLY A 252 -43.42 -2.11 22.05
C GLY A 252 -44.34 -1.24 21.20
N ASP A 253 -44.68 -0.05 21.71
CA ASP A 253 -45.86 0.70 21.26
C ASP A 253 -45.65 1.51 19.97
N ASN A 254 -46.71 1.68 19.18
CA ASN A 254 -46.74 2.43 17.93
C ASN A 254 -45.67 1.99 16.91
N ASN A 255 -45.32 0.71 16.89
CA ASN A 255 -44.30 0.18 15.98
C ASN A 255 -44.93 -0.40 14.72
N THR A 256 -44.27 -0.23 13.57
CA THR A 256 -44.77 -0.71 12.27
C THR A 256 -43.72 -1.55 11.56
N ASN A 257 -44.10 -2.69 11.01
CA ASN A 257 -43.26 -3.54 10.16
C ASN A 257 -44.11 -4.05 9.00
N THR A 258 -44.08 -3.40 7.83
CA THR A 258 -45.00 -3.65 6.70
C THR A 258 -44.26 -3.92 5.39
N GLY A 259 -44.90 -4.66 4.48
CA GLY A 259 -44.25 -5.09 3.24
C GLY A 259 -43.02 -5.97 3.46
N ALA A 260 -42.93 -6.63 4.62
CA ALA A 260 -41.74 -7.34 5.06
C ALA A 260 -41.63 -8.76 4.49
N ILE A 261 -40.41 -9.23 4.24
CA ILE A 261 -40.16 -10.60 3.75
C ILE A 261 -39.08 -11.26 4.60
N ALA A 262 -39.46 -12.25 5.40
CA ALA A 262 -38.56 -13.04 6.23
C ALA A 262 -38.44 -14.49 5.72
N THR A 263 -37.21 -14.97 5.51
CA THR A 263 -36.95 -16.35 5.07
C THR A 263 -35.91 -17.03 5.97
N GLY A 264 -36.27 -18.18 6.51
CA GLY A 264 -35.38 -19.02 7.30
C GLY A 264 -34.55 -19.95 6.40
N GLY A 265 -33.28 -20.14 6.73
CA GLY A 265 -32.40 -21.04 6.00
C GLY A 265 -32.78 -22.51 6.19
N HIS A 266 -32.51 -23.36 5.20
CA HIS A 266 -32.78 -24.80 5.33
C HIS A 266 -31.73 -25.49 6.20
N GLY A 267 -32.15 -26.45 7.02
CA GLY A 267 -31.25 -27.38 7.69
C GLY A 267 -30.72 -28.43 6.70
N THR A 268 -29.60 -29.04 7.06
CA THR A 268 -28.99 -30.18 6.35
C THR A 268 -28.65 -31.28 7.33
N THR A 269 -28.05 -32.39 6.89
CA THR A 269 -27.61 -33.45 7.81
C THR A 269 -26.60 -32.89 8.81
N GLY A 270 -26.93 -32.94 10.10
CA GLY A 270 -26.06 -32.48 11.19
C GLY A 270 -26.07 -30.98 11.50
N ALA A 271 -26.66 -30.12 10.66
CA ALA A 271 -26.54 -28.67 10.81
C ALA A 271 -27.83 -27.90 10.59
N ALA A 272 -28.07 -26.89 11.44
CA ALA A 272 -29.27 -26.07 11.39
C ALA A 272 -29.19 -24.98 10.32
N GLY A 273 -30.32 -24.54 9.78
CA GLY A 273 -30.40 -23.34 8.97
C GLY A 273 -30.38 -22.07 9.81
N GLY A 274 -29.96 -20.96 9.20
CA GLY A 274 -29.87 -19.64 9.83
C GLY A 274 -31.22 -18.92 9.89
N GLN A 275 -31.34 -17.98 10.82
CA GLN A 275 -32.55 -17.18 11.01
C GLN A 275 -32.67 -16.05 9.96
N GLY A 276 -33.89 -15.77 9.50
CA GLY A 276 -34.25 -14.50 8.86
C GLY A 276 -35.26 -13.74 9.72
N GLU A 277 -34.90 -12.64 10.38
CA GLU A 277 -35.88 -11.88 11.21
C GLU A 277 -35.78 -10.36 11.06
N LEU A 278 -36.94 -9.76 10.74
CA LEU A 278 -37.22 -8.32 10.74
C LEU A 278 -37.96 -7.95 12.02
N ARG A 279 -37.47 -6.92 12.70
CA ARG A 279 -37.62 -6.81 14.15
C ARG A 279 -37.78 -5.35 14.55
N THR A 280 -38.93 -4.96 15.12
CA THR A 280 -39.09 -3.63 15.73
C THR A 280 -39.18 -3.73 17.25
N THR A 281 -38.50 -2.82 17.95
CA THR A 281 -38.54 -2.72 19.43
C THR A 281 -38.63 -1.26 19.90
N GLY A 282 -38.93 -1.04 21.18
CA GLY A 282 -39.08 0.31 21.74
C GLY A 282 -40.38 0.97 21.30
N THR A 283 -40.40 2.28 21.12
CA THR A 283 -41.59 3.04 20.70
C THR A 283 -41.35 3.75 19.36
N GLY A 284 -42.36 3.77 18.48
CA GLY A 284 -42.33 4.53 17.22
C GLY A 284 -41.36 4.04 16.13
N SER A 285 -40.86 2.81 16.22
CA SER A 285 -39.93 2.21 15.26
C SER A 285 -40.65 1.70 14.01
N THR A 286 -40.03 1.85 12.84
CA THR A 286 -40.63 1.48 11.54
C THR A 286 -39.70 0.64 10.67
N ILE A 287 -40.25 -0.40 10.04
CA ILE A 287 -39.64 -1.17 8.95
C ILE A 287 -40.65 -1.23 7.80
N LYS A 288 -40.23 -0.93 6.57
CA LYS A 288 -41.10 -0.93 5.39
C LYS A 288 -40.41 -1.54 4.18
N ASP A 289 -41.14 -2.35 3.40
CA ASP A 289 -40.70 -2.93 2.11
C ASP A 289 -39.30 -3.59 2.19
N SER A 290 -38.99 -4.24 3.32
CA SER A 290 -37.65 -4.74 3.63
C SER A 290 -37.61 -6.26 3.75
N SER A 291 -36.42 -6.86 3.65
CA SER A 291 -36.26 -8.32 3.66
C SER A 291 -35.08 -8.82 4.51
N ALA A 292 -35.21 -10.03 5.04
CA ALA A 292 -34.18 -10.72 5.81
C ALA A 292 -34.16 -12.22 5.47
N SER A 293 -32.99 -12.76 5.13
CA SER A 293 -32.81 -14.16 4.79
C SER A 293 -31.66 -14.79 5.56
N GLY A 294 -31.97 -15.86 6.30
CA GLY A 294 -30.96 -16.75 6.85
C GLY A 294 -30.40 -17.70 5.79
N ALA A 295 -29.18 -18.18 6.01
CA ALA A 295 -28.50 -19.08 5.10
C ALA A 295 -28.77 -20.55 5.44
N GLY A 296 -28.66 -21.44 4.45
CA GLY A 296 -28.73 -22.88 4.70
C GLY A 296 -27.61 -23.38 5.61
N GLY A 297 -27.91 -24.38 6.44
CA GLY A 297 -26.91 -25.16 7.15
C GLY A 297 -26.09 -26.03 6.20
N SER A 298 -24.94 -26.48 6.66
CA SER A 298 -23.99 -27.29 5.87
C SER A 298 -23.24 -28.24 6.79
N THR A 299 -22.52 -29.25 6.29
CA THR A 299 -21.78 -30.14 7.21
C THR A 299 -20.73 -29.39 8.03
N GLY A 300 -20.27 -28.22 7.56
CA GLY A 300 -19.32 -27.35 8.25
C GLY A 300 -19.90 -26.51 9.38
N GLY A 301 -21.23 -26.49 9.55
CA GLY A 301 -21.89 -25.80 10.66
C GLY A 301 -23.25 -25.22 10.30
N SER A 302 -23.89 -24.63 11.32
CA SER A 302 -25.18 -23.96 11.17
C SER A 302 -25.11 -22.79 10.20
N GLY A 303 -26.21 -22.52 9.50
CA GLY A 303 -26.34 -21.39 8.60
C GLY A 303 -26.35 -20.06 9.34
N SER A 304 -25.81 -19.04 8.70
CA SER A 304 -25.71 -17.68 9.24
C SER A 304 -27.02 -16.91 9.18
N ALA A 305 -27.19 -15.93 10.07
CA ALA A 305 -28.41 -15.16 10.20
C ALA A 305 -28.43 -13.91 9.31
N GLY A 306 -29.62 -13.60 8.77
CA GLY A 306 -29.95 -12.32 8.14
C GLY A 306 -30.93 -11.56 9.04
N ASN A 307 -30.56 -10.37 9.50
CA ASN A 307 -31.33 -9.63 10.50
C ASN A 307 -31.57 -8.17 10.10
N VAL A 308 -32.81 -7.71 10.24
CA VAL A 308 -33.18 -6.29 10.14
C VAL A 308 -33.78 -5.84 11.47
N LEU A 309 -33.27 -4.75 12.06
CA LEU A 309 -33.68 -4.27 13.39
C LEU A 309 -33.89 -2.75 13.40
N ALA A 310 -35.13 -2.32 13.64
CA ALA A 310 -35.43 -0.93 13.98
C ALA A 310 -35.80 -0.82 15.46
N SER A 311 -35.22 0.13 16.20
CA SER A 311 -35.55 0.28 17.63
C SER A 311 -35.58 1.72 18.10
N ASN A 312 -36.38 1.98 19.15
CA ASN A 312 -36.47 3.27 19.84
C ASN A 312 -36.67 4.47 18.88
N GLY A 313 -37.58 4.36 17.90
CA GLY A 313 -37.87 5.42 16.94
C GLY A 313 -37.05 5.38 15.66
N GLY A 314 -36.25 4.33 15.45
CA GLY A 314 -35.51 4.11 14.20
C GLY A 314 -36.42 3.71 13.03
N SER A 315 -36.01 4.03 11.80
CA SER A 315 -36.75 3.73 10.56
C SER A 315 -35.89 2.99 9.54
N ILE A 316 -36.42 1.95 8.92
CA ILE A 316 -35.77 1.19 7.84
C ILE A 316 -36.76 1.04 6.66
N THR A 317 -36.34 1.39 5.45
CA THR A 317 -37.17 1.26 4.24
C THR A 317 -36.40 0.63 3.08
N ASN A 318 -37.06 -0.21 2.27
CA ASN A 318 -36.51 -0.79 1.04
C ASN A 318 -35.11 -1.40 1.23
N SER A 319 -34.90 -2.14 2.32
CA SER A 319 -33.58 -2.63 2.71
C SER A 319 -33.54 -4.14 2.91
N SER A 320 -32.38 -4.76 2.68
CA SER A 320 -32.23 -6.23 2.69
C SER A 320 -31.02 -6.72 3.48
N ALA A 321 -31.18 -7.82 4.22
CA ALA A 321 -30.11 -8.52 4.94
C ALA A 321 -30.08 -10.01 4.55
N ASN A 322 -29.08 -10.40 3.75
CA ASN A 322 -28.97 -11.74 3.18
C ASN A 322 -27.68 -12.43 3.67
N ALA A 323 -27.81 -13.46 4.50
CA ALA A 323 -26.65 -14.23 4.97
C ALA A 323 -26.04 -15.09 3.85
N GLY A 324 -24.73 -15.34 3.94
CA GLY A 324 -23.99 -16.21 3.03
C GLY A 324 -24.11 -17.69 3.41
N VAL A 325 -24.08 -18.57 2.40
CA VAL A 325 -24.23 -20.03 2.60
C VAL A 325 -22.96 -20.67 3.16
N GLY A 326 -23.15 -21.65 4.04
CA GLY A 326 -22.07 -22.50 4.55
C GLY A 326 -21.61 -23.54 3.52
N SER A 327 -20.49 -24.21 3.83
CA SER A 327 -19.88 -25.28 3.02
C SER A 327 -19.65 -26.53 3.87
N ASP A 328 -19.07 -27.56 3.28
CA ASP A 328 -18.86 -28.81 4.01
C ASP A 328 -17.97 -28.68 5.26
N THR A 329 -17.15 -27.62 5.34
CA THR A 329 -16.13 -27.44 6.38
C THR A 329 -16.09 -26.04 6.99
N ALA A 330 -16.92 -25.10 6.55
CA ALA A 330 -16.92 -23.73 7.04
C ALA A 330 -18.30 -23.06 7.01
N VAL A 331 -18.45 -21.96 7.76
CA VAL A 331 -19.71 -21.22 7.92
C VAL A 331 -19.70 -19.95 7.06
N GLY A 332 -20.83 -19.61 6.44
CA GLY A 332 -20.97 -18.36 5.68
C GLY A 332 -21.07 -17.12 6.57
N GLY A 333 -21.07 -15.93 6.00
CA GLY A 333 -21.14 -14.67 6.72
C GLY A 333 -22.56 -14.26 7.11
N SER A 334 -22.72 -13.61 8.26
CA SER A 334 -24.00 -12.98 8.65
C SER A 334 -24.25 -11.67 7.90
N ALA A 335 -25.52 -11.26 7.84
CA ALA A 335 -25.92 -9.96 7.30
C ALA A 335 -26.84 -9.22 8.29
N THR A 336 -26.54 -7.95 8.58
CA THR A 336 -27.32 -7.13 9.52
C THR A 336 -27.62 -5.74 8.97
N VAL A 337 -28.86 -5.28 9.16
CA VAL A 337 -29.28 -3.89 8.91
C VAL A 337 -29.96 -3.36 10.16
N THR A 338 -29.46 -2.27 10.73
CA THR A 338 -29.92 -1.75 12.03
C THR A 338 -30.16 -0.24 11.98
N ALA A 339 -31.29 0.21 12.55
CA ALA A 339 -31.59 1.62 12.82
C ALA A 339 -32.05 1.77 14.28
N THR A 340 -31.25 2.41 15.14
CA THR A 340 -31.57 2.53 16.57
C THR A 340 -31.60 3.98 17.05
N GLY A 341 -32.66 4.36 17.77
CA GLY A 341 -32.84 5.70 18.31
C GLY A 341 -33.62 6.63 17.38
N THR A 342 -34.21 7.66 17.98
CA THR A 342 -35.05 8.64 17.29
C THR A 342 -34.27 9.32 16.16
N GLY A 343 -34.87 9.38 14.98
CA GLY A 343 -34.28 10.02 13.80
C GLY A 343 -33.25 9.17 13.07
N SER A 344 -32.90 7.99 13.59
CA SER A 344 -32.00 7.07 12.88
C SER A 344 -32.74 6.44 11.69
N THR A 345 -32.19 6.54 10.47
CA THR A 345 -32.85 6.05 9.25
C THR A 345 -31.93 5.19 8.39
N VAL A 346 -32.48 4.16 7.74
CA VAL A 346 -31.78 3.35 6.74
C VAL A 346 -32.70 3.15 5.53
N THR A 347 -32.28 3.54 4.33
CA THR A 347 -33.12 3.48 3.12
C THR A 347 -32.36 2.92 1.93
N ASN A 348 -33.01 2.07 1.12
CA ASN A 348 -32.44 1.50 -0.12
C ASN A 348 -31.11 0.75 0.09
N THR A 349 -30.96 0.01 1.18
CA THR A 349 -29.68 -0.65 1.51
C THR A 349 -29.67 -2.16 1.30
N LYS A 350 -28.49 -2.72 1.08
CA LYS A 350 -28.29 -4.16 0.94
C LYS A 350 -27.07 -4.62 1.72
N ALA A 351 -27.29 -5.46 2.73
CA ALA A 351 -26.26 -6.22 3.42
C ALA A 351 -26.24 -7.66 2.89
N THR A 352 -25.10 -8.13 2.38
CA THR A 352 -24.93 -9.52 1.89
C THR A 352 -23.69 -10.15 2.49
N GLY A 353 -23.87 -11.17 3.34
CA GLY A 353 -22.76 -11.95 3.88
C GLY A 353 -22.10 -12.82 2.80
N GLY A 354 -20.80 -13.08 2.92
CA GLY A 354 -20.04 -13.91 1.99
C GLY A 354 -20.27 -15.40 2.21
N ASN A 355 -20.09 -16.22 1.18
CA ASN A 355 -20.21 -17.66 1.33
C ASN A 355 -18.98 -18.26 2.02
N ALA A 356 -19.14 -19.42 2.64
CA ALA A 356 -18.00 -20.20 3.10
C ALA A 356 -17.16 -20.71 1.92
N GLY A 357 -15.85 -20.78 2.12
CA GLY A 357 -14.95 -21.48 1.21
C GLY A 357 -15.11 -22.99 1.30
N PHE A 358 -14.77 -23.71 0.23
CA PHE A 358 -14.89 -25.17 0.17
C PHE A 358 -13.66 -25.86 0.77
N GLY A 359 -13.91 -26.97 1.46
CA GLY A 359 -12.89 -27.98 1.78
C GLY A 359 -12.85 -29.07 0.70
N ASP A 360 -12.05 -30.12 0.91
CA ASP A 360 -12.03 -31.30 0.05
C ASP A 360 -11.96 -32.62 0.82
N ALA A 361 -12.11 -33.73 0.10
CA ALA A 361 -12.07 -35.08 0.66
C ALA A 361 -10.67 -35.48 1.20
N ASN A 362 -9.63 -34.74 0.84
CA ASN A 362 -8.24 -34.96 1.27
C ASN A 362 -7.92 -34.23 2.58
N GLY A 363 -8.94 -33.84 3.35
CA GLY A 363 -8.81 -33.18 4.64
C GLY A 363 -8.66 -31.66 4.57
N GLY A 364 -8.83 -31.04 3.39
CA GLY A 364 -8.82 -29.59 3.24
C GLY A 364 -10.01 -28.93 3.96
N ILE A 365 -9.76 -27.79 4.61
CA ILE A 365 -10.76 -27.04 5.40
C ILE A 365 -10.97 -25.66 4.77
N GLY A 366 -12.20 -25.37 4.34
CA GLY A 366 -12.57 -24.05 3.84
C GLY A 366 -12.48 -22.94 4.88
N GLY A 367 -12.44 -21.70 4.41
CA GLY A 367 -12.50 -20.50 5.25
C GLY A 367 -13.93 -20.00 5.46
N ASN A 368 -14.17 -19.26 6.54
CA ASN A 368 -15.49 -18.66 6.78
C ASN A 368 -15.77 -17.51 5.79
N GLY A 369 -17.04 -17.29 5.46
CA GLY A 369 -17.45 -16.12 4.69
C GLY A 369 -17.45 -14.82 5.51
N GLY A 370 -17.22 -13.69 4.85
CA GLY A 370 -17.16 -12.36 5.47
C GLY A 370 -18.53 -11.82 5.89
N VAL A 371 -18.57 -11.03 6.95
CA VAL A 371 -19.80 -10.41 7.50
C VAL A 371 -20.21 -9.19 6.67
N ALA A 372 -21.52 -8.89 6.58
CA ALA A 372 -22.03 -7.62 6.09
C ALA A 372 -22.86 -6.90 7.16
N SER A 373 -22.58 -5.62 7.43
CA SER A 373 -23.30 -4.83 8.43
C SER A 373 -23.61 -3.41 7.96
N VAL A 374 -24.84 -2.97 8.21
CA VAL A 374 -25.32 -1.60 8.03
C VAL A 374 -25.93 -1.12 9.36
N THR A 375 -25.44 -0.01 9.90
CA THR A 375 -25.84 0.48 11.24
C THR A 375 -26.04 1.99 11.28
N ALA A 376 -27.27 2.44 11.47
CA ALA A 376 -27.61 3.82 11.79
C ALA A 376 -28.00 3.96 13.29
N THR A 377 -27.37 4.87 14.01
CA THR A 377 -27.70 5.16 15.42
C THR A 377 -27.56 6.65 15.73
N GLY A 378 -28.08 7.07 16.88
CA GLY A 378 -27.92 8.43 17.39
C GLY A 378 -28.56 9.52 16.54
N GLY A 379 -29.49 9.20 15.65
CA GLY A 379 -30.06 10.13 14.67
C GLY A 379 -29.30 10.16 13.33
N GLY A 380 -28.45 9.16 13.04
CA GLY A 380 -27.75 9.01 11.77
C GLY A 380 -28.62 8.42 10.65
N ALA A 381 -28.26 8.67 9.40
CA ALA A 381 -28.98 8.23 8.21
C ALA A 381 -28.07 7.46 7.26
N ILE A 382 -28.55 6.35 6.72
CA ILE A 382 -27.87 5.60 5.66
C ILE A 382 -28.78 5.49 4.45
N THR A 383 -28.28 5.86 3.27
CA THR A 383 -29.03 5.77 2.00
C THR A 383 -28.19 5.08 0.93
N ASP A 384 -28.83 4.28 0.07
CA ASP A 384 -28.21 3.64 -1.10
C ASP A 384 -26.90 2.87 -0.76
N GLY A 385 -26.87 2.27 0.43
CA GLY A 385 -25.71 1.56 0.98
C GLY A 385 -25.65 0.09 0.57
N VAL A 386 -24.50 -0.38 0.08
CA VAL A 386 -24.23 -1.79 -0.24
C VAL A 386 -23.09 -2.32 0.63
N ALA A 387 -23.41 -3.09 1.66
CA ALA A 387 -22.43 -3.79 2.50
C ALA A 387 -22.29 -5.25 2.03
N LYS A 388 -21.09 -5.66 1.63
CA LYS A 388 -20.82 -7.01 1.11
C LYS A 388 -19.65 -7.66 1.82
N GLY A 389 -19.94 -8.73 2.55
CA GLY A 389 -18.93 -9.70 2.95
C GLY A 389 -18.56 -10.58 1.77
N THR A 390 -17.29 -10.97 1.68
CA THR A 390 -16.79 -11.78 0.56
C THR A 390 -16.55 -13.23 0.96
N ASP A 391 -16.41 -14.09 -0.04
CA ASP A 391 -16.33 -15.53 0.17
C ASP A 391 -15.04 -15.93 0.91
N GLY A 392 -15.15 -16.97 1.73
CA GLY A 392 -14.01 -17.62 2.36
C GLY A 392 -13.15 -18.39 1.35
N GLY A 393 -11.89 -18.59 1.70
CA GLY A 393 -10.90 -19.22 0.85
C GLY A 393 -11.08 -20.74 0.81
N LYS A 394 -10.66 -21.37 -0.29
CA LYS A 394 -10.68 -22.84 -0.38
C LYS A 394 -9.54 -23.45 0.43
N GLY A 395 -9.80 -24.59 1.08
CA GLY A 395 -8.78 -25.45 1.65
C GLY A 395 -8.71 -26.76 0.87
N THR A 396 -7.55 -27.13 0.34
CA THR A 396 -7.35 -28.36 -0.43
C THR A 396 -6.16 -29.15 0.09
N ASN A 397 -6.16 -30.47 -0.10
CA ASN A 397 -5.06 -31.38 0.24
C ASN A 397 -4.55 -31.18 1.69
N SER A 398 -5.44 -31.22 2.68
CA SER A 398 -5.14 -30.92 4.10
C SER A 398 -4.75 -29.47 4.42
N GLY A 399 -4.88 -28.54 3.46
CA GLY A 399 -4.70 -27.11 3.66
C GLY A 399 -5.96 -26.41 4.18
N LYS A 400 -5.78 -25.21 4.75
CA LYS A 400 -6.85 -24.38 5.31
C LYS A 400 -7.01 -23.08 4.52
N GLY A 401 -8.21 -22.79 4.03
CA GLY A 401 -8.54 -21.50 3.42
C GLY A 401 -8.65 -20.35 4.43
N GLY A 402 -8.37 -19.12 3.99
CA GLY A 402 -8.51 -17.91 4.79
C GLY A 402 -9.96 -17.47 4.96
N ALA A 403 -10.28 -16.66 5.98
CA ALA A 403 -11.61 -16.07 6.13
C ALA A 403 -11.83 -14.89 5.16
N GLY A 404 -13.02 -14.76 4.59
CA GLY A 404 -13.40 -13.63 3.73
C GLY A 404 -13.53 -12.34 4.52
N GLY A 405 -13.21 -11.21 3.88
CA GLY A 405 -13.31 -9.89 4.49
C GLY A 405 -14.76 -9.42 4.63
N GLY A 406 -15.05 -8.61 5.66
CA GLY A 406 -16.36 -8.04 5.90
C GLY A 406 -16.61 -6.70 5.19
N GLY A 407 -17.88 -6.34 5.02
CA GLY A 407 -18.33 -5.04 4.52
C GLY A 407 -19.18 -4.30 5.56
N TYR A 408 -18.84 -3.05 5.88
CA TYR A 408 -19.45 -2.29 6.98
C TYR A 408 -19.84 -0.87 6.55
N ILE A 409 -21.08 -0.46 6.80
CA ILE A 409 -21.57 0.91 6.61
C ILE A 409 -22.20 1.43 7.91
N GLU A 410 -21.75 2.57 8.41
CA GLU A 410 -22.11 3.08 9.73
C GLU A 410 -22.40 4.59 9.72
N ALA A 411 -23.51 5.00 10.32
CA ALA A 411 -23.85 6.41 10.61
C ALA A 411 -24.25 6.52 12.09
N LEU A 412 -23.33 6.99 12.94
CA LEU A 412 -23.42 6.84 14.40
C LEU A 412 -23.73 8.15 15.15
N GLY A 413 -23.53 9.30 14.50
CA GLY A 413 -23.77 10.62 15.08
C GLY A 413 -25.12 11.23 14.70
N ALA A 414 -25.59 12.19 15.50
CA ALA A 414 -26.83 12.92 15.21
C ALA A 414 -26.73 13.68 13.87
N GLY A 415 -27.64 13.40 12.94
CA GLY A 415 -27.61 13.97 11.59
C GLY A 415 -26.41 13.50 10.75
N SER A 416 -25.65 12.50 11.19
CA SER A 416 -24.60 11.91 10.35
C SER A 416 -25.20 11.15 9.17
N THR A 417 -24.53 11.13 8.04
CA THR A 417 -24.96 10.44 6.81
C THR A 417 -23.89 9.47 6.33
N ALA A 418 -24.30 8.31 5.82
CA ALA A 418 -23.40 7.41 5.11
C ALA A 418 -24.06 6.79 3.87
N SER A 419 -23.29 6.63 2.78
CA SER A 419 -23.79 6.03 1.53
C SER A 419 -22.69 5.37 0.71
N GLY A 420 -23.07 4.51 -0.26
CA GLY A 420 -22.13 3.87 -1.17
C GLY A 420 -21.84 2.39 -0.87
N THR A 421 -20.70 1.87 -1.33
CA THR A 421 -20.42 0.42 -1.35
C THR A 421 -19.23 0.05 -0.46
N ALA A 422 -19.45 -0.78 0.57
CA ALA A 422 -18.41 -1.35 1.42
C ALA A 422 -18.28 -2.86 1.14
N THR A 423 -17.18 -3.29 0.52
CA THR A 423 -16.93 -4.69 0.13
C THR A 423 -15.68 -5.22 0.82
N GLY A 424 -15.76 -6.35 1.51
CA GLY A 424 -14.58 -7.02 2.03
C GLY A 424 -13.68 -7.59 0.92
N GLY A 425 -12.46 -7.99 1.27
CA GLY A 425 -11.51 -8.63 0.35
C GLY A 425 -11.69 -10.15 0.31
N ILE A 426 -11.53 -10.73 -0.88
CA ILE A 426 -11.60 -12.19 -1.06
C ILE A 426 -10.48 -12.85 -0.27
N ALA A 427 -10.76 -13.98 0.38
CA ALA A 427 -9.75 -14.73 1.11
C ALA A 427 -8.81 -15.55 0.22
N GLY A 428 -7.61 -15.82 0.73
CA GLY A 428 -6.62 -16.69 0.11
C GLY A 428 -6.93 -18.17 0.26
N THR A 429 -6.51 -18.96 -0.73
CA THR A 429 -6.58 -20.43 -0.72
C THR A 429 -5.43 -21.03 0.10
N GLY A 430 -5.65 -22.18 0.73
CA GLY A 430 -4.60 -22.98 1.37
C GLY A 430 -4.57 -24.38 0.78
N ASP A 431 -3.49 -24.73 0.08
CA ASP A 431 -3.31 -26.01 -0.59
C ASP A 431 -2.11 -26.80 -0.06
N GLY A 432 -2.34 -28.01 0.42
CA GLY A 432 -1.30 -28.88 0.98
C GLY A 432 -1.21 -28.85 2.51
N THR A 433 -0.58 -29.88 3.07
CA THR A 433 -0.49 -30.08 4.52
C THR A 433 0.21 -28.91 5.21
N GLY A 434 -0.45 -28.32 6.21
CA GLY A 434 0.08 -27.17 6.95
C GLY A 434 -0.08 -25.82 6.25
N SER A 435 -0.57 -25.80 5.00
CA SER A 435 -0.82 -24.56 4.26
C SER A 435 -2.02 -23.81 4.84
N VAL A 436 -1.88 -22.49 5.04
CA VAL A 436 -2.98 -21.63 5.52
C VAL A 436 -3.11 -20.39 4.65
N GLY A 437 -4.20 -20.27 3.91
CA GLY A 437 -4.54 -19.09 3.11
C GLY A 437 -4.74 -17.85 4.00
N GLY A 438 -4.37 -16.69 3.47
CA GLY A 438 -4.52 -15.41 4.15
C GLY A 438 -5.97 -14.96 4.24
N ASN A 439 -6.34 -14.27 5.31
CA ASN A 439 -7.66 -13.66 5.43
C ASN A 439 -7.80 -12.48 4.46
N GLY A 440 -9.00 -12.24 3.96
CA GLY A 440 -9.34 -11.00 3.29
C GLY A 440 -9.49 -9.84 4.28
N GLY A 441 -9.17 -8.62 3.84
CA GLY A 441 -9.33 -7.40 4.65
C GLY A 441 -10.75 -6.85 4.57
N ASP A 442 -11.11 -5.93 5.45
CA ASP A 442 -12.47 -5.39 5.50
C ASP A 442 -12.67 -4.13 4.62
N GLY A 443 -13.88 -3.95 4.08
CA GLY A 443 -14.35 -2.71 3.47
C GLY A 443 -15.23 -1.91 4.43
N TRP A 444 -14.98 -0.62 4.63
CA TRP A 444 -15.70 0.22 5.59
C TRP A 444 -16.14 1.58 5.04
N ILE A 445 -17.32 2.05 5.44
CA ILE A 445 -17.79 3.44 5.30
C ILE A 445 -18.38 3.84 6.66
N ARG A 446 -17.87 4.90 7.30
CA ARG A 446 -18.32 5.31 8.64
C ARG A 446 -18.42 6.83 8.76
N ALA A 447 -19.58 7.31 9.18
CA ALA A 447 -19.77 8.64 9.73
C ALA A 447 -20.07 8.54 11.24
N SER A 448 -19.16 9.00 12.11
CA SER A 448 -19.28 8.74 13.57
C SER A 448 -19.63 9.96 14.43
N ALA A 449 -19.64 11.16 13.87
CA ALA A 449 -19.90 12.41 14.61
C ALA A 449 -21.13 13.15 14.10
N ALA A 450 -21.63 14.12 14.88
CA ALA A 450 -22.84 14.85 14.51
C ALA A 450 -22.67 15.59 13.17
N GLY A 451 -23.62 15.45 12.24
CA GLY A 451 -23.55 16.05 10.90
C GLY A 451 -22.43 15.52 10.00
N ALA A 452 -21.67 14.49 10.41
CA ALA A 452 -20.60 13.92 9.59
C ALA A 452 -21.17 13.18 8.37
N ASP A 453 -20.56 13.30 7.20
CA ASP A 453 -20.96 12.63 5.97
C ASP A 453 -19.85 11.74 5.42
N ALA A 454 -20.12 10.44 5.23
CA ALA A 454 -19.16 9.49 4.66
C ALA A 454 -19.76 8.78 3.43
N SER A 455 -19.22 9.01 2.24
CA SER A 455 -19.76 8.42 1.01
C SER A 455 -18.72 7.89 0.03
N GLY A 456 -19.02 6.79 -0.65
CA GLY A 456 -18.17 6.28 -1.74
C GLY A 456 -17.95 4.76 -1.73
N VAL A 457 -16.72 4.31 -1.97
CA VAL A 457 -16.37 2.89 -2.08
C VAL A 457 -15.25 2.51 -1.08
N GLY A 458 -15.55 1.61 -0.14
CA GLY A 458 -14.56 0.99 0.76
C GLY A 458 -14.34 -0.48 0.38
N THR A 459 -13.14 -0.85 -0.09
CA THR A 459 -12.83 -2.23 -0.52
C THR A 459 -11.66 -2.82 0.27
N GLY A 460 -11.89 -3.92 0.98
CA GLY A 460 -10.81 -4.66 1.64
C GLY A 460 -9.88 -5.37 0.64
N GLY A 461 -8.61 -5.50 1.01
CA GLY A 461 -7.60 -6.20 0.21
C GLY A 461 -7.77 -7.72 0.24
N ALA A 462 -7.42 -8.41 -0.85
CA ALA A 462 -7.49 -9.86 -0.90
C ALA A 462 -6.45 -10.53 0.02
N GLY A 463 -6.77 -11.70 0.58
CA GLY A 463 -5.80 -12.54 1.28
C GLY A 463 -4.89 -13.29 0.31
N GLY A 464 -3.63 -13.51 0.71
CA GLY A 464 -2.65 -14.23 -0.08
C GLY A 464 -2.85 -15.75 -0.06
N ASN A 465 -2.53 -16.42 -1.17
CA ASN A 465 -2.61 -17.88 -1.25
C ASN A 465 -1.44 -18.55 -0.50
N ALA A 466 -1.64 -19.79 -0.08
CA ALA A 466 -0.64 -20.62 0.57
C ALA A 466 -0.54 -22.00 -0.07
N THR A 467 0.68 -22.46 -0.30
CA THR A 467 0.99 -23.78 -0.87
C THR A 467 2.12 -24.47 -0.10
N SER A 468 2.17 -25.80 -0.15
CA SER A 468 3.31 -26.61 0.32
C SER A 468 3.76 -26.37 1.78
N GLY A 469 2.82 -26.07 2.70
CA GLY A 469 3.11 -25.77 4.10
C GLY A 469 3.35 -24.28 4.41
N GLY A 470 3.11 -23.38 3.45
CA GLY A 470 3.23 -21.94 3.62
C GLY A 470 2.03 -21.28 4.29
N LYS A 471 2.16 -20.01 4.70
CA LYS A 471 1.07 -19.19 5.25
C LYS A 471 0.90 -17.90 4.47
N GLY A 472 -0.23 -17.73 3.79
CA GLY A 472 -0.52 -16.53 3.01
C GLY A 472 -0.70 -15.31 3.90
N GLY A 473 -0.31 -14.13 3.39
CA GLY A 473 -0.47 -12.86 4.07
C GLY A 473 -1.93 -12.40 4.11
N ALA A 474 -2.32 -11.67 5.14
CA ALA A 474 -3.66 -11.10 5.21
C ALA A 474 -3.79 -9.89 4.27
N GLY A 475 -4.95 -9.73 3.65
CA GLY A 475 -5.35 -8.48 3.03
C GLY A 475 -5.69 -7.42 4.08
N ALA A 476 -5.55 -6.15 3.71
CA ALA A 476 -5.75 -5.02 4.63
C ALA A 476 -7.10 -4.33 4.45
N GLN A 477 -7.44 -3.45 5.38
CA GLN A 477 -8.67 -2.67 5.34
C GLN A 477 -8.63 -1.61 4.23
N GLY A 478 -9.75 -1.42 3.53
CA GLY A 478 -10.02 -0.22 2.72
C GLY A 478 -11.25 0.50 3.25
N GLY A 479 -11.23 1.83 3.39
CA GLY A 479 -12.43 2.50 3.88
C GLY A 479 -12.44 4.02 3.88
N ILE A 480 -13.61 4.53 4.25
CA ILE A 480 -13.98 5.95 4.25
C ILE A 480 -14.51 6.29 5.64
N PHE A 481 -13.96 7.32 6.27
CA PHE A 481 -14.23 7.62 7.68
C PHE A 481 -14.41 9.11 7.94
N ALA A 482 -15.65 9.56 8.12
CA ALA A 482 -15.98 10.91 8.58
C ALA A 482 -16.17 10.91 10.11
N GLN A 483 -15.18 11.39 10.86
CA GLN A 483 -15.16 11.19 12.32
C GLN A 483 -15.46 12.44 13.15
N ARG A 484 -15.77 13.56 12.50
CA ARG A 484 -15.87 14.88 13.15
C ARG A 484 -17.15 15.62 12.83
N VAL A 485 -17.46 16.61 13.65
CA VAL A 485 -18.72 17.35 13.52
C VAL A 485 -18.77 18.02 12.15
N ASN A 486 -19.86 17.82 11.42
CA ASN A 486 -20.08 18.36 10.06
C ASN A 486 -18.96 18.03 9.05
N SER A 487 -18.12 17.02 9.32
CA SER A 487 -17.01 16.69 8.43
C SER A 487 -17.45 15.77 7.30
N GLU A 488 -16.84 15.89 6.13
CA GLU A 488 -17.19 15.14 4.93
C GLU A 488 -15.99 14.27 4.50
N ALA A 489 -16.20 12.96 4.33
CA ALA A 489 -15.20 12.03 3.78
C ALA A 489 -15.78 11.33 2.54
N THR A 490 -15.20 11.56 1.36
CA THR A 490 -15.75 11.02 0.09
C THR A 490 -14.70 10.38 -0.80
N GLY A 491 -15.04 9.30 -1.50
CA GLY A 491 -14.16 8.73 -2.54
C GLY A 491 -13.97 7.22 -2.46
N THR A 492 -12.74 6.73 -2.64
CA THR A 492 -12.45 5.29 -2.77
C THR A 492 -11.26 4.86 -1.90
N GLY A 493 -11.51 4.07 -0.86
CA GLY A 493 -10.47 3.46 -0.01
C GLY A 493 -10.30 1.97 -0.32
N ILE A 494 -9.11 1.53 -0.71
CA ILE A 494 -8.79 0.16 -1.11
C ILE A 494 -7.64 -0.38 -0.26
N GLY A 495 -7.87 -1.49 0.45
CA GLY A 495 -6.82 -2.19 1.18
C GLY A 495 -5.89 -2.96 0.25
N GLY A 496 -4.61 -3.03 0.60
CA GLY A 496 -3.61 -3.82 -0.11
C GLY A 496 -3.84 -5.33 0.06
N ALA A 497 -3.55 -6.09 -0.99
CA ALA A 497 -3.62 -7.55 -0.94
C ALA A 497 -2.48 -8.13 -0.07
N GLY A 498 -2.71 -9.28 0.57
CA GLY A 498 -1.65 -10.06 1.20
C GLY A 498 -0.82 -10.82 0.17
N GLY A 499 0.46 -11.03 0.49
CA GLY A 499 1.40 -11.80 -0.33
C GLY A 499 1.17 -13.30 -0.24
N THR A 500 1.54 -14.02 -1.29
CA THR A 500 1.46 -15.47 -1.36
C THR A 500 2.59 -16.14 -0.56
N ALA A 501 2.42 -17.42 -0.21
CA ALA A 501 3.43 -18.21 0.46
C ALA A 501 3.54 -19.62 -0.11
N ASP A 502 4.74 -20.04 -0.51
CA ASP A 502 5.02 -21.40 -0.98
C ASP A 502 6.18 -22.04 -0.19
N GLY A 503 5.93 -23.22 0.34
CA GLY A 503 6.92 -24.02 1.06
C GLY A 503 6.84 -23.91 2.59
N VAL A 504 7.37 -24.94 3.24
CA VAL A 504 7.36 -25.07 4.71
C VAL A 504 8.08 -23.89 5.36
N GLY A 505 7.39 -23.24 6.30
CA GLY A 505 7.92 -22.09 7.02
C GLY A 505 7.77 -20.75 6.28
N SER A 506 7.35 -20.76 5.01
CA SER A 506 7.14 -19.53 4.25
C SER A 506 5.93 -18.76 4.79
N THR A 507 6.04 -17.44 4.95
CA THR A 507 4.91 -16.59 5.37
C THR A 507 4.81 -15.35 4.48
N GLY A 508 3.74 -15.21 3.72
CA GLY A 508 3.50 -14.05 2.88
C GLY A 508 3.26 -12.78 3.71
N GLY A 509 3.66 -11.63 3.19
CA GLY A 509 3.52 -10.35 3.86
C GLY A 509 2.06 -9.89 3.89
N ASN A 510 1.64 -9.19 4.93
CA ASN A 510 0.30 -8.59 4.96
C ASN A 510 0.23 -7.39 4.01
N GLY A 511 -0.94 -7.09 3.45
CA GLY A 511 -1.18 -5.82 2.77
C GLY A 511 -1.19 -4.63 3.73
N GLY A 512 -1.09 -3.41 3.20
CA GLY A 512 -1.27 -2.16 3.93
C GLY A 512 -2.66 -1.55 3.72
N GLY A 513 -3.17 -0.75 4.66
CA GLY A 513 -4.51 -0.16 4.57
C GLY A 513 -4.62 0.99 3.57
N GLY A 514 -5.82 1.27 3.06
CA GLY A 514 -6.13 2.41 2.19
C GLY A 514 -7.34 3.19 2.66
N TRP A 515 -7.16 4.45 3.07
CA TRP A 515 -8.20 5.19 3.79
C TRP A 515 -8.45 6.61 3.26
N ILE A 516 -9.72 6.99 3.17
CA ILE A 516 -10.15 8.39 3.08
C ILE A 516 -10.72 8.78 4.44
N GLN A 517 -10.22 9.84 5.06
CA GLN A 517 -10.52 10.06 6.47
C GLN A 517 -10.57 11.54 6.86
N THR A 518 -11.57 11.91 7.64
CA THR A 518 -11.52 13.14 8.44
C THR A 518 -11.19 12.85 9.91
N GLY A 519 -10.39 13.72 10.52
CA GLY A 519 -10.23 13.86 11.97
C GLY A 519 -9.62 12.71 12.75
N TYR A 520 -8.47 12.19 12.31
CA TYR A 520 -7.65 11.27 13.11
C TYR A 520 -7.26 11.88 14.49
N TYR A 521 -6.88 13.16 14.51
CA TYR A 521 -6.51 13.90 15.73
C TYR A 521 -7.73 14.58 16.38
N ALA A 522 -7.67 14.86 17.69
CA ALA A 522 -8.80 15.26 18.54
C ALA A 522 -9.44 16.65 18.25
N THR A 523 -8.98 17.35 17.21
CA THR A 523 -9.57 18.57 16.61
C THR A 523 -10.86 18.26 15.83
N GLY A 524 -11.41 19.25 15.11
CA GLY A 524 -12.20 19.01 13.89
C GLY A 524 -13.68 19.41 13.99
N ALA A 525 -14.04 20.46 13.26
CA ALA A 525 -15.35 20.67 12.67
C ALA A 525 -15.25 21.08 11.19
N ASN A 526 -16.19 20.62 10.36
CA ASN A 526 -16.30 20.95 8.93
C ASN A 526 -15.06 20.60 8.09
N SER A 527 -14.25 19.61 8.49
CA SER A 527 -13.12 19.11 7.68
C SER A 527 -13.63 18.29 6.49
N LYS A 528 -12.93 18.33 5.35
CA LYS A 528 -13.27 17.58 4.13
C LYS A 528 -12.10 16.73 3.65
N ALA A 529 -12.28 15.42 3.50
CA ALA A 529 -11.29 14.51 2.89
C ALA A 529 -11.88 13.84 1.65
N GLU A 530 -11.24 13.97 0.50
CA GLU A 530 -11.77 13.48 -0.76
C GLU A 530 -10.70 12.80 -1.63
N GLY A 531 -11.00 11.66 -2.25
CA GLY A 531 -10.14 11.10 -3.30
C GLY A 531 -9.97 9.59 -3.27
N THR A 532 -8.78 9.08 -3.61
CA THR A 532 -8.50 7.64 -3.69
C THR A 532 -7.31 7.25 -2.82
N ALA A 533 -7.43 6.21 -2.00
CA ALA A 533 -6.33 5.70 -1.17
C ALA A 533 -6.20 4.18 -1.33
N THR A 534 -5.11 3.74 -1.96
CA THR A 534 -4.82 2.32 -2.21
C THR A 534 -3.64 1.85 -1.37
N GLY A 535 -3.87 0.95 -0.42
CA GLY A 535 -2.79 0.34 0.36
C GLY A 535 -1.88 -0.56 -0.48
N GLY A 536 -0.63 -0.69 -0.07
CA GLY A 536 0.37 -1.50 -0.74
C GLY A 536 0.14 -2.99 -0.54
N ALA A 537 0.41 -3.80 -1.57
CA ALA A 537 0.36 -5.26 -1.41
C ALA A 537 1.49 -5.76 -0.51
N GLY A 538 1.27 -6.82 0.25
CA GLY A 538 2.32 -7.56 0.94
C GLY A 538 3.20 -8.32 -0.05
N GLY A 539 4.44 -8.57 0.33
CA GLY A 539 5.39 -9.32 -0.49
C GLY A 539 5.18 -10.82 -0.40
N ASP A 540 5.56 -11.55 -1.45
CA ASP A 540 5.46 -13.00 -1.49
C ASP A 540 6.55 -13.68 -0.65
N ALA A 541 6.36 -14.96 -0.34
CA ALA A 541 7.32 -15.77 0.41
C ALA A 541 7.53 -17.15 -0.21
N THR A 542 8.79 -17.58 -0.34
CA THR A 542 9.13 -18.93 -0.81
C THR A 542 10.19 -19.59 0.07
N THR A 543 10.28 -20.93 0.03
CA THR A 543 11.41 -21.70 0.59
C THR A 543 11.80 -21.32 2.04
N GLY A 544 10.80 -21.13 2.91
CA GLY A 544 10.98 -20.75 4.31
C GLY A 544 11.13 -19.25 4.56
N GLY A 545 11.01 -18.40 3.53
CA GLY A 545 11.14 -16.95 3.62
C GLY A 545 9.91 -16.24 4.19
N HIS A 546 10.03 -14.94 4.44
CA HIS A 546 8.95 -14.10 4.97
C HIS A 546 8.74 -12.87 4.08
N GLY A 547 7.55 -12.69 3.53
CA GLY A 547 7.23 -11.52 2.73
C GLY A 547 7.13 -10.25 3.57
N GLY A 548 7.56 -9.12 3.01
CA GLY A 548 7.46 -7.82 3.64
C GLY A 548 6.02 -7.31 3.69
N VAL A 549 5.70 -6.51 4.70
CA VAL A 549 4.36 -5.90 4.82
C VAL A 549 4.20 -4.77 3.79
N GLY A 550 3.04 -4.66 3.17
CA GLY A 550 2.68 -3.55 2.30
C GLY A 550 2.46 -2.25 3.08
N GLY A 551 2.81 -1.13 2.47
CA GLY A 551 2.69 0.20 3.04
C GLY A 551 1.26 0.71 3.09
N MET A 552 0.95 1.57 4.05
CA MET A 552 -0.37 2.18 4.16
C MET A 552 -0.57 3.31 3.16
N SER A 553 -1.81 3.73 2.98
CA SER A 553 -2.22 4.80 2.08
C SER A 553 -3.36 5.61 2.69
N VAL A 554 -3.26 6.94 2.71
CA VAL A 554 -4.31 7.77 3.32
C VAL A 554 -4.47 9.18 2.73
N VAL A 555 -5.70 9.56 2.39
CA VAL A 555 -6.12 10.96 2.23
C VAL A 555 -6.78 11.41 3.55
N LEU A 556 -6.22 12.42 4.21
CA LEU A 556 -6.56 12.76 5.59
C LEU A 556 -6.78 14.26 5.82
N ALA A 557 -7.96 14.68 6.27
CA ALA A 557 -8.23 16.07 6.69
C ALA A 557 -8.60 16.16 8.18
N THR A 558 -7.84 16.84 9.03
CA THR A 558 -8.08 16.83 10.50
C THR A 558 -8.41 18.17 11.13
N GLY A 559 -8.06 19.28 10.51
CA GLY A 559 -8.26 20.63 11.04
C GLY A 559 -9.66 21.16 10.79
N ASP A 560 -10.06 22.20 11.54
CA ASP A 560 -11.34 22.88 11.33
C ASP A 560 -11.37 23.53 9.95
N ASN A 561 -12.44 23.32 9.18
CA ASN A 561 -12.52 23.78 7.78
C ASN A 561 -11.32 23.34 6.90
N SER A 562 -10.56 22.30 7.30
CA SER A 562 -9.44 21.79 6.51
C SER A 562 -9.92 20.92 5.36
N THR A 563 -9.19 20.90 4.25
CA THR A 563 -9.54 20.12 3.06
C THR A 563 -8.33 19.32 2.59
N ALA A 564 -8.44 17.99 2.49
CA ALA A 564 -7.42 17.13 1.90
C ALA A 564 -8.02 16.38 0.70
N THR A 565 -7.47 16.62 -0.48
CA THR A 565 -7.93 16.06 -1.75
C THR A 565 -6.76 15.39 -2.45
N GLY A 566 -6.90 14.12 -2.87
CA GLY A 566 -5.79 13.49 -3.59
C GLY A 566 -5.85 12.00 -3.85
N THR A 567 -4.77 11.48 -4.42
CA THR A 567 -4.56 10.04 -4.64
C THR A 567 -3.38 9.56 -3.82
N THR A 568 -3.52 8.45 -3.13
CA THR A 568 -2.45 7.90 -2.31
C THR A 568 -2.24 6.42 -2.60
N VAL A 569 -0.99 5.99 -2.63
CA VAL A 569 -0.61 4.59 -2.86
C VAL A 569 0.44 4.17 -1.86
N GLY A 570 0.16 3.13 -1.09
CA GLY A 570 1.15 2.51 -0.21
C GLY A 570 2.13 1.67 -1.03
N GLY A 571 3.40 1.67 -0.64
CA GLY A 571 4.42 0.88 -1.29
C GLY A 571 4.22 -0.62 -1.10
N LYS A 572 4.62 -1.45 -2.05
CA LYS A 572 4.50 -2.92 -1.88
C LYS A 572 5.55 -3.45 -0.91
N GLY A 573 5.24 -4.50 -0.15
CA GLY A 573 6.25 -5.27 0.56
C GLY A 573 7.15 -6.04 -0.41
N GLY A 574 8.41 -6.23 -0.04
CA GLY A 574 9.36 -7.03 -0.80
C GLY A 574 9.18 -8.52 -0.57
N ALA A 575 9.65 -9.36 -1.49
CA ALA A 575 9.54 -10.81 -1.36
C ALA A 575 10.58 -11.39 -0.37
N GLY A 576 10.25 -12.49 0.31
CA GLY A 576 11.20 -13.25 1.14
C GLY A 576 11.47 -14.65 0.59
N SER A 577 12.73 -15.08 0.52
CA SER A 577 13.11 -16.43 0.04
C SER A 577 14.18 -17.05 0.92
N ASN A 578 14.26 -18.39 0.95
CA ASN A 578 15.36 -19.15 1.57
C ASN A 578 15.62 -18.79 3.05
N GLY A 579 14.55 -18.54 3.83
CA GLY A 579 14.64 -18.07 5.22
C GLY A 579 14.86 -16.55 5.39
N GLY A 580 15.04 -15.81 4.30
CA GLY A 580 15.14 -14.35 4.25
C GLY A 580 13.78 -13.66 4.36
N THR A 581 13.79 -12.39 4.77
CA THR A 581 12.59 -11.56 4.99
C THR A 581 12.57 -10.38 4.01
N GLY A 582 11.53 -10.23 3.21
CA GLY A 582 11.36 -9.04 2.37
C GLY A 582 11.15 -7.76 3.20
N GLY A 583 11.63 -6.64 2.68
CA GLY A 583 11.47 -5.34 3.29
C GLY A 583 10.04 -4.82 3.21
N LYS A 584 9.68 -3.90 4.09
CA LYS A 584 8.33 -3.33 4.12
C LYS A 584 8.14 -2.26 3.04
N GLY A 585 6.97 -2.21 2.44
CA GLY A 585 6.53 -1.06 1.68
C GLY A 585 6.20 0.12 2.59
N SER A 586 6.22 1.33 2.05
CA SER A 586 6.09 2.57 2.83
C SER A 586 4.80 3.34 2.60
N LEU A 587 4.56 4.38 3.40
CA LEU A 587 3.35 5.18 3.39
C LEU A 587 3.24 6.06 2.13
N GLY A 588 2.06 6.04 1.50
CA GLY A 588 1.59 7.09 0.59
C GLY A 588 0.55 7.97 1.28
N GLN A 589 0.68 9.30 1.26
CA GLN A 589 -0.22 10.16 2.03
C GLN A 589 -0.47 11.52 1.38
N VAL A 590 -1.71 12.01 1.49
CA VAL A 590 -2.13 13.39 1.22
C VAL A 590 -2.87 13.87 2.44
N VAL A 591 -2.45 14.98 3.04
CA VAL A 591 -2.97 15.33 4.36
C VAL A 591 -3.09 16.83 4.61
N ALA A 592 -4.23 17.29 5.12
CA ALA A 592 -4.46 18.65 5.59
C ALA A 592 -4.79 18.67 7.08
N LEU A 593 -3.95 19.30 7.89
CA LEU A 593 -3.90 19.03 9.33
C LEU A 593 -4.58 20.05 10.25
N SER A 594 -4.60 21.34 9.90
CA SER A 594 -4.88 22.44 10.84
C SER A 594 -5.94 23.44 10.31
N ILE A 595 -6.33 24.48 11.07
CA ILE A 595 -7.53 25.26 10.71
C ILE A 595 -7.38 25.97 9.36
N GLY A 596 -8.36 25.80 8.48
CA GLY A 596 -8.41 26.39 7.13
C GLY A 596 -7.33 25.90 6.16
N SER A 597 -6.59 24.84 6.50
CA SER A 597 -5.51 24.30 5.66
C SER A 597 -6.02 23.41 4.51
N HIS A 598 -5.35 23.44 3.37
CA HIS A 598 -5.74 22.75 2.13
C HIS A 598 -4.59 21.90 1.59
N ALA A 599 -4.84 20.67 1.14
CA ALA A 599 -3.81 19.81 0.55
C ALA A 599 -4.32 19.08 -0.68
N GLU A 600 -3.56 19.18 -1.77
CA GLU A 600 -3.95 18.82 -3.13
C GLU A 600 -2.80 18.03 -3.76
N GLY A 601 -2.91 16.69 -3.84
CA GLY A 601 -1.77 15.96 -4.40
C GLY A 601 -1.80 14.44 -4.49
N THR A 602 -0.61 13.89 -4.78
CA THR A 602 -0.36 12.44 -4.85
C THR A 602 0.73 12.01 -3.87
N GLY A 603 0.43 11.07 -2.98
CA GLY A 603 1.42 10.49 -2.07
C GLY A 603 1.68 9.02 -2.38
N ILE A 604 2.90 8.67 -2.82
CA ILE A 604 3.26 7.28 -3.19
C ILE A 604 4.39 6.76 -2.30
N GLY A 605 4.09 5.78 -1.47
CA GLY A 605 5.11 5.04 -0.75
C GLY A 605 5.93 4.14 -1.67
N GLY A 606 7.24 4.08 -1.44
CA GLY A 606 8.16 3.19 -2.11
C GLY A 606 8.02 1.74 -1.64
N ALA A 607 8.37 0.81 -2.52
CA ALA A 607 8.29 -0.62 -2.24
C ALA A 607 9.46 -1.09 -1.36
N GLY A 608 9.25 -2.12 -0.54
CA GLY A 608 10.33 -2.86 0.10
C GLY A 608 11.08 -3.73 -0.89
N GLY A 609 12.37 -3.93 -0.66
CA GLY A 609 13.23 -4.82 -1.45
C GLY A 609 13.13 -6.27 -0.99
N SER A 610 13.57 -7.21 -1.82
CA SER A 610 13.53 -8.64 -1.51
C SER A 610 14.56 -9.03 -0.43
N GLY A 611 14.27 -10.07 0.34
CA GLY A 611 15.21 -10.67 1.29
C GLY A 611 15.43 -12.14 0.99
N ASP A 612 16.62 -12.48 0.50
CA ASP A 612 17.02 -13.84 0.15
C ASP A 612 18.04 -14.37 1.17
N GLY A 613 17.61 -15.35 1.94
CA GLY A 613 18.43 -15.98 2.98
C GLY A 613 19.45 -16.97 2.43
N VAL A 614 20.36 -17.41 3.31
CA VAL A 614 21.28 -18.51 3.05
C VAL A 614 20.92 -19.65 4.01
N VAL A 615 20.76 -20.86 3.50
CA VAL A 615 20.38 -22.04 4.29
C VAL A 615 21.32 -22.20 5.50
N GLY A 616 20.78 -22.13 6.72
CA GLY A 616 21.53 -22.25 7.98
C GLY A 616 22.09 -20.94 8.56
N VAL A 617 21.87 -19.79 7.92
CA VAL A 617 22.28 -18.45 8.40
C VAL A 617 21.03 -17.56 8.52
N ASN A 618 20.81 -16.92 9.67
CA ASN A 618 19.46 -16.46 10.03
C ASN A 618 19.05 -15.14 9.33
N SER A 619 18.16 -15.26 8.35
CA SER A 619 17.24 -14.20 7.86
C SER A 619 17.86 -12.86 7.44
N VAL A 620 18.48 -12.86 6.26
CA VAL A 620 18.72 -11.67 5.42
C VAL A 620 17.42 -10.90 5.18
N VAL A 621 17.45 -9.58 5.35
CA VAL A 621 16.26 -8.71 5.24
C VAL A 621 16.40 -7.74 4.06
N GLY A 622 15.37 -7.65 3.21
CA GLY A 622 15.28 -6.62 2.20
C GLY A 622 15.05 -5.24 2.80
N GLY A 623 15.52 -4.18 2.13
CA GLY A 623 15.34 -2.81 2.59
C GLY A 623 13.88 -2.39 2.55
N ASN A 624 13.46 -1.49 3.43
CA ASN A 624 12.12 -0.90 3.36
C ASN A 624 12.06 0.17 2.27
N GLY A 625 10.89 0.39 1.66
CA GLY A 625 10.69 1.56 0.81
C GLY A 625 10.67 2.86 1.61
N GLY A 626 10.72 4.00 0.94
CA GLY A 626 10.59 5.33 1.51
C GLY A 626 9.16 5.88 1.38
N GLN A 627 8.83 6.96 2.06
CA GLN A 627 7.47 7.53 2.07
C GLN A 627 7.27 8.57 0.95
N GLY A 628 6.05 8.65 0.42
CA GLY A 628 5.64 9.72 -0.49
C GLY A 628 4.45 10.46 0.09
N VAL A 629 4.67 11.70 0.52
CA VAL A 629 3.70 12.45 1.32
C VAL A 629 3.55 13.89 0.84
N VAL A 630 2.31 14.29 0.57
CA VAL A 630 1.89 15.66 0.26
C VAL A 630 1.09 16.16 1.46
N SER A 631 1.42 17.33 1.99
CA SER A 631 0.86 17.70 3.29
C SER A 631 0.78 19.19 3.48
N ALA A 632 -0.36 19.68 3.96
CA ALA A 632 -0.43 20.93 4.70
C ALA A 632 -0.13 20.69 6.18
N ALA A 633 0.74 21.53 6.75
CA ALA A 633 1.42 21.26 8.02
C ALA A 633 1.29 22.39 9.07
N GLY A 634 0.38 23.34 8.85
CA GLY A 634 0.06 24.45 9.76
C GLY A 634 -1.32 25.03 9.46
N ASP A 635 -1.69 26.11 10.15
CA ASP A 635 -2.97 26.81 9.92
C ASP A 635 -2.95 27.59 8.60
N TYR A 636 -4.03 27.51 7.82
CA TYR A 636 -4.20 28.06 6.46
C TYR A 636 -3.16 27.61 5.40
N SER A 637 -2.22 26.75 5.83
CA SER A 637 -1.24 26.04 5.00
C SER A 637 -1.91 25.41 3.78
N THR A 638 -1.57 25.86 2.57
CA THR A 638 -2.04 25.29 1.30
C THR A 638 -0.92 24.48 0.64
N ALA A 639 -1.22 23.25 0.21
CA ALA A 639 -0.24 22.21 -0.05
C ALA A 639 -0.42 21.51 -1.41
N GLU A 640 0.16 22.10 -2.46
CA GLU A 640 0.20 21.57 -3.82
C GLU A 640 1.44 20.67 -3.99
N GLY A 641 1.30 19.35 -4.21
CA GLY A 641 2.49 18.50 -4.46
C GLY A 641 2.25 17.07 -4.93
N ASP A 642 3.25 16.48 -5.57
CA ASP A 642 3.29 15.06 -5.93
C ASP A 642 4.60 14.47 -5.39
N ALA A 643 4.50 13.49 -4.47
CA ALA A 643 5.60 13.07 -3.62
C ALA A 643 5.73 11.55 -3.57
N THR A 644 6.94 11.05 -3.82
CA THR A 644 7.22 9.62 -4.02
C THR A 644 8.40 9.14 -3.20
N GLY A 645 8.19 8.08 -2.44
CA GLY A 645 9.26 7.37 -1.77
C GLY A 645 9.98 6.38 -2.69
N GLY A 646 11.31 6.31 -2.59
CA GLY A 646 12.15 5.33 -3.27
C GLY A 646 11.99 3.92 -2.73
N ASN A 647 12.50 2.93 -3.47
CA ASN A 647 12.38 1.54 -3.10
C ASN A 647 13.51 1.08 -2.18
N GLY A 648 13.19 0.14 -1.30
CA GLY A 648 14.17 -0.63 -0.58
C GLY A 648 14.94 -1.56 -1.51
N GLY A 649 16.19 -1.83 -1.16
CA GLY A 649 17.15 -2.67 -1.84
C GLY A 649 16.97 -4.14 -1.49
N ALA A 650 17.50 -5.00 -2.34
CA ALA A 650 17.50 -6.43 -2.08
C ALA A 650 18.58 -6.78 -1.06
N GLY A 651 18.24 -7.61 -0.09
CA GLY A 651 19.22 -8.38 0.65
C GLY A 651 19.38 -9.75 -0.02
N GLN A 652 20.61 -10.13 -0.37
CA GLN A 652 21.00 -11.46 -0.84
C GLN A 652 22.42 -11.77 -0.34
N GLY A 653 22.92 -13.00 -0.51
CA GLY A 653 24.34 -13.31 -0.25
C GLY A 653 24.81 -13.05 1.20
N GLY A 654 23.89 -13.10 2.16
CA GLY A 654 24.16 -12.82 3.57
C GLY A 654 24.13 -11.33 3.97
N VAL A 655 23.81 -10.40 3.06
CA VAL A 655 23.72 -8.95 3.35
C VAL A 655 22.29 -8.43 3.22
N ASN A 656 21.88 -7.52 4.10
CA ASN A 656 20.57 -6.88 4.06
C ASN A 656 20.51 -5.78 2.98
N GLY A 657 19.32 -5.54 2.43
CA GLY A 657 19.08 -4.48 1.46
C GLY A 657 18.92 -3.09 2.09
N GLY A 658 19.37 -2.03 1.41
CA GLY A 658 19.27 -0.65 1.91
C GLY A 658 17.87 -0.04 1.76
N ASN A 659 17.44 0.89 2.60
CA ASN A 659 16.10 1.48 2.46
C ASN A 659 15.99 2.48 1.29
N GLY A 660 14.79 2.67 0.76
CA GLY A 660 14.48 3.71 -0.22
C GLY A 660 14.32 5.11 0.38
N GLY A 661 14.53 6.14 -0.44
CA GLY A 661 14.51 7.58 -0.04
C GLY A 661 13.09 8.17 0.08
N ALA A 662 12.87 9.29 0.77
CA ALA A 662 11.52 9.71 1.20
C ALA A 662 11.33 11.25 1.32
N GLY A 663 10.06 11.71 1.32
CA GLY A 663 9.69 13.14 1.43
C GLY A 663 8.33 13.43 2.11
N ASN A 664 8.13 14.67 2.58
CA ASN A 664 7.00 15.17 3.39
C ASN A 664 6.83 16.72 3.31
N ILE A 665 5.70 17.26 3.79
CA ILE A 665 5.40 18.70 4.07
C ILE A 665 5.25 19.60 2.82
N THR A 666 4.41 20.64 2.90
CA THR A 666 4.08 21.64 1.87
C THR A 666 3.26 22.79 2.49
N ALA A 667 3.62 24.08 2.37
CA ALA A 667 2.87 25.13 3.08
C ALA A 667 2.91 26.56 2.47
N LYS A 668 1.90 26.90 1.65
CA LYS A 668 1.57 28.28 1.20
C LYS A 668 0.58 28.97 2.15
N GLY A 669 0.49 30.29 2.08
CA GLY A 669 -0.74 31.02 2.42
C GLY A 669 -1.62 31.22 1.18
N ASP A 670 -2.50 32.22 1.24
CA ASP A 670 -3.44 32.62 0.17
C ASP A 670 -2.89 33.73 -0.75
N GLY A 671 -1.75 34.34 -0.41
CA GLY A 671 -1.23 35.53 -1.07
C GLY A 671 -1.96 36.84 -0.75
N THR A 672 -2.84 36.90 0.26
CA THR A 672 -3.54 38.15 0.65
C THR A 672 -3.70 38.38 2.16
N SER A 673 -3.63 37.33 3.00
CA SER A 673 -4.07 37.33 4.40
C SER A 673 -2.95 36.97 5.43
N SER A 674 -1.74 37.53 5.39
CA SER A 674 -1.28 38.68 4.60
C SER A 674 -0.51 38.28 3.33
N ALA A 675 -0.31 39.24 2.43
CA ALA A 675 0.29 39.02 1.11
C ALA A 675 1.76 38.56 1.11
N ASP A 676 2.39 38.49 2.28
CA ASP A 676 3.71 37.91 2.50
C ASP A 676 3.77 36.40 2.18
N ALA A 677 2.63 35.70 2.22
CA ALA A 677 2.55 34.23 2.21
C ALA A 677 1.87 33.65 0.96
N ASP A 678 2.66 33.38 -0.08
CA ASP A 678 2.34 32.54 -1.25
C ASP A 678 3.62 31.77 -1.62
N SER A 679 3.80 30.58 -1.08
CA SER A 679 5.10 29.91 -1.11
C SER A 679 4.91 28.42 -0.88
N ILE A 680 5.37 27.53 -1.77
CA ILE A 680 5.25 26.07 -1.59
C ILE A 680 6.23 25.54 -0.50
N THR A 681 6.22 26.19 0.67
CA THR A 681 7.27 26.18 1.70
C THR A 681 7.48 24.77 2.23
N GLY A 682 8.74 24.32 2.27
CA GLY A 682 9.09 22.97 2.70
C GLY A 682 8.41 21.83 1.91
N GLY A 683 7.89 22.09 0.69
CA GLY A 683 7.10 21.21 -0.21
C GLY A 683 7.68 19.85 -0.63
N THR A 684 8.27 19.10 0.30
CA THR A 684 9.46 18.30 0.05
C THR A 684 9.14 16.91 -0.48
N ALA A 685 8.85 16.84 -1.78
CA ALA A 685 9.03 15.65 -2.60
C ALA A 685 10.53 15.31 -2.75
N SER A 686 11.15 14.92 -1.64
CA SER A 686 12.51 14.40 -1.55
C SER A 686 12.54 12.95 -2.06
N GLY A 687 13.46 12.68 -2.97
CA GLY A 687 13.45 11.53 -3.85
C GLY A 687 14.08 10.25 -3.27
N GLY A 688 13.91 9.17 -4.03
CA GLY A 688 14.43 7.86 -3.68
C GLY A 688 15.96 7.78 -3.51
N GLY A 689 16.39 6.76 -2.76
CA GLY A 689 17.73 6.17 -2.77
C GLY A 689 17.70 4.81 -3.48
N GLY A 690 18.86 4.20 -3.70
CA GLY A 690 19.02 3.04 -4.57
C GLY A 690 19.31 1.72 -3.89
N SER A 691 18.66 0.69 -4.42
CA SER A 691 18.92 -0.71 -4.13
C SER A 691 20.40 -1.09 -4.32
N THR A 692 20.75 -2.30 -3.89
CA THR A 692 21.96 -3.02 -4.31
C THR A 692 22.16 -2.89 -5.84
N GLY A 693 23.30 -2.33 -6.26
CA GLY A 693 23.61 -2.01 -7.66
C GLY A 693 22.89 -0.79 -8.27
N ALA A 694 22.13 0.00 -7.51
CA ALA A 694 21.21 1.02 -8.01
C ALA A 694 21.27 2.38 -7.27
N SER A 695 20.52 3.36 -7.78
CA SER A 695 20.69 4.80 -7.60
C SER A 695 19.60 5.47 -6.75
N GLY A 696 19.81 6.72 -6.32
CA GLY A 696 18.69 7.60 -6.00
C GLY A 696 17.86 8.02 -7.22
N GLY A 697 16.67 8.55 -6.95
CA GLY A 697 15.70 9.06 -7.93
C GLY A 697 15.66 10.60 -8.00
N ILE A 698 14.62 11.16 -8.63
CA ILE A 698 14.37 12.61 -8.66
C ILE A 698 13.75 13.07 -7.33
N GLY A 699 14.23 14.18 -6.78
CA GLY A 699 13.45 15.05 -5.89
C GLY A 699 13.22 16.43 -6.55
N GLN A 700 12.05 17.04 -6.36
CA GLN A 700 11.66 18.25 -7.10
C GLN A 700 10.66 19.14 -6.33
N LEU A 701 10.85 20.46 -6.39
CA LEU A 701 9.89 21.46 -5.89
C LEU A 701 9.83 22.70 -6.80
N SER A 702 8.84 23.56 -6.57
CA SER A 702 8.97 25.01 -6.76
C SER A 702 8.87 25.70 -5.39
N THR A 703 8.89 27.02 -5.35
CA THR A 703 8.18 27.79 -4.31
C THR A 703 7.38 28.89 -5.04
N ASN A 704 6.94 30.00 -4.44
CA ASN A 704 6.12 30.97 -5.19
C ASN A 704 6.31 32.44 -4.77
N GLY A 705 5.32 33.33 -5.03
CA GLY A 705 5.50 34.79 -5.03
C GLY A 705 5.89 35.37 -3.67
N GLY A 706 5.28 34.89 -2.59
CA GLY A 706 5.64 35.14 -1.19
C GLY A 706 6.92 34.42 -0.74
N THR A 707 7.97 34.52 -1.55
CA THR A 707 9.34 34.03 -1.32
C THR A 707 9.60 32.51 -1.41
N ILE A 708 10.87 32.17 -1.61
CA ILE A 708 11.37 30.81 -1.86
C ILE A 708 12.21 30.37 -0.64
N LYS A 709 11.55 29.80 0.38
CA LYS A 709 12.14 29.50 1.69
C LYS A 709 12.21 28.00 2.01
N ASP A 710 13.42 27.54 2.37
CA ASP A 710 13.75 26.22 2.93
C ASP A 710 13.06 25.00 2.26
N THR A 711 12.87 25.08 0.95
CA THR A 711 12.25 24.08 0.07
C THR A 711 13.27 23.08 -0.45
N GLN A 712 13.20 21.80 -0.05
CA GLN A 712 14.37 20.90 -0.05
C GLN A 712 14.24 19.66 -0.94
N ALA A 713 14.44 19.85 -2.26
CA ALA A 713 14.51 18.78 -3.26
C ALA A 713 15.78 17.94 -3.07
N ILE A 714 15.77 17.05 -2.08
CA ILE A 714 16.86 16.11 -1.84
C ILE A 714 16.73 14.92 -2.81
N GLY A 715 17.85 14.47 -3.37
CA GLY A 715 17.95 13.19 -4.07
C GLY A 715 18.68 12.17 -3.19
N GLY A 716 18.11 11.00 -2.96
CA GLY A 716 18.69 9.99 -2.06
C GLY A 716 20.03 9.39 -2.53
N ASN A 717 20.70 8.65 -1.64
CA ASN A 717 21.98 8.00 -1.94
C ASN A 717 21.78 6.63 -2.62
N ALA A 718 22.76 6.24 -3.43
CA ALA A 718 22.82 4.91 -4.06
C ALA A 718 23.16 3.77 -3.09
N GLY A 719 22.90 2.55 -3.54
CA GLY A 719 23.48 1.33 -3.00
C GLY A 719 24.83 1.00 -3.65
N ALA A 720 25.61 0.16 -2.96
CA ALA A 720 26.83 -0.42 -3.50
C ALA A 720 26.54 -1.59 -4.44
N GLY A 721 27.54 -1.97 -5.26
CA GLY A 721 27.56 -3.23 -6.00
C GLY A 721 27.57 -4.44 -5.07
N ASP A 722 27.21 -5.61 -5.61
CA ASP A 722 27.16 -6.87 -4.86
C ASP A 722 28.56 -7.41 -4.47
N ALA A 723 28.58 -8.40 -3.56
CA ALA A 723 29.80 -8.99 -3.01
C ALA A 723 30.70 -9.73 -4.04
N ASN A 724 30.24 -9.89 -5.29
CA ASN A 724 30.97 -10.58 -6.36
C ASN A 724 31.63 -9.61 -7.36
N GLY A 725 31.38 -8.29 -7.26
CA GLY A 725 32.12 -7.27 -8.01
C GLY A 725 31.28 -6.24 -8.75
N GLY A 726 30.01 -6.07 -8.41
CA GLY A 726 29.12 -5.08 -9.03
C GLY A 726 29.63 -3.62 -8.97
N LEU A 727 28.99 -2.75 -9.75
CA LEU A 727 29.12 -1.30 -9.66
C LEU A 727 28.19 -0.71 -8.58
N GLY A 728 28.60 0.38 -7.94
CA GLY A 728 27.68 1.20 -7.15
C GLY A 728 26.77 2.04 -8.06
N GLY A 729 25.51 2.26 -7.69
CA GLY A 729 24.57 3.07 -8.50
C GLY A 729 24.84 4.57 -8.41
N ASN A 730 23.93 5.45 -8.83
CA ASN A 730 24.13 6.91 -8.85
C ASN A 730 23.35 7.64 -7.73
N GLY A 731 23.77 8.83 -7.31
CA GLY A 731 22.98 9.63 -6.36
C GLY A 731 21.73 10.20 -7.03
N GLY A 732 20.68 10.50 -6.26
CA GLY A 732 19.43 11.05 -6.81
C GLY A 732 19.59 12.46 -7.37
N THR A 733 18.89 12.78 -8.45
CA THR A 733 18.88 14.11 -9.09
C THR A 733 17.92 15.07 -8.41
N ALA A 734 18.16 16.38 -8.52
CA ALA A 734 17.39 17.41 -7.81
C ALA A 734 17.04 18.64 -8.68
N SER A 735 15.94 19.34 -8.35
CA SER A 735 15.60 20.64 -8.97
C SER A 735 14.67 21.50 -8.11
N VAL A 736 14.90 22.81 -8.04
CA VAL A 736 13.97 23.81 -7.44
C VAL A 736 13.80 25.03 -8.36
N SER A 737 12.58 25.58 -8.43
CA SER A 737 12.29 26.84 -9.12
C SER A 737 11.81 27.96 -8.18
N ALA A 738 12.11 29.21 -8.57
CA ALA A 738 11.41 30.41 -8.11
C ALA A 738 10.35 30.86 -9.14
N THR A 739 9.21 31.36 -8.68
CA THR A 739 8.11 31.91 -9.51
C THR A 739 7.36 33.00 -8.78
N GLY A 740 6.99 34.08 -9.47
CA GLY A 740 6.23 35.21 -8.90
C GLY A 740 7.09 36.46 -8.69
N GLY A 741 7.01 37.09 -7.51
CA GLY A 741 7.74 38.31 -7.14
C GLY A 741 8.96 38.08 -6.23
N SER A 742 9.45 36.85 -6.15
CA SER A 742 10.06 36.28 -4.95
C SER A 742 11.47 36.77 -4.59
N GLU A 743 11.70 36.97 -3.29
CA GLU A 743 13.01 36.78 -2.65
C GLU A 743 13.28 35.27 -2.47
N VAL A 744 14.56 34.87 -2.44
CA VAL A 744 14.97 33.47 -2.21
C VAL A 744 15.91 33.38 -1.01
N ALA A 745 15.61 32.46 -0.09
CA ALA A 745 16.45 32.11 1.05
C ALA A 745 16.50 30.59 1.27
N ASN A 746 17.70 30.01 1.35
CA ASN A 746 17.97 28.59 1.60
C ASN A 746 17.42 27.56 0.58
N GLY A 747 16.44 27.89 -0.28
CA GLY A 747 15.77 26.96 -1.23
C GLY A 747 16.74 26.07 -2.02
N LEU A 748 16.45 24.76 -2.06
CA LEU A 748 17.50 23.74 -2.10
C LEU A 748 17.20 22.56 -3.04
N ALA A 749 18.12 22.34 -3.99
CA ALA A 749 18.13 21.17 -4.86
C ALA A 749 19.41 20.34 -4.64
N LYS A 750 19.34 19.28 -3.83
CA LYS A 750 20.52 18.63 -3.22
C LYS A 750 20.61 17.13 -3.49
N ALA A 751 21.39 16.77 -4.50
CA ALA A 751 21.69 15.39 -4.87
C ALA A 751 22.62 14.69 -3.87
N GLY A 752 22.32 13.42 -3.57
CA GLY A 752 23.19 12.49 -2.85
C GLY A 752 24.28 11.87 -3.74
N ASN A 753 24.97 10.87 -3.21
CA ASN A 753 26.11 10.21 -3.85
C ASN A 753 25.73 8.96 -4.66
N GLY A 754 26.44 8.74 -5.78
CA GLY A 754 26.54 7.41 -6.38
C GLY A 754 27.35 6.48 -5.48
N GLY A 755 27.09 5.19 -5.55
CA GLY A 755 27.55 4.22 -4.59
C GLY A 755 28.97 3.78 -4.89
N ALA A 756 29.33 2.64 -4.32
CA ALA A 756 30.64 2.04 -4.49
C ALA A 756 30.54 0.75 -5.30
N GLY A 757 31.49 0.50 -6.20
CA GLY A 757 31.74 -0.85 -6.70
C GLY A 757 32.74 -1.57 -5.79
N VAL A 758 32.76 -2.90 -5.78
CA VAL A 758 33.69 -3.69 -4.94
C VAL A 758 34.52 -4.67 -5.76
N THR A 759 35.59 -5.24 -5.16
CA THR A 759 36.59 -6.15 -5.74
C THR A 759 37.31 -5.61 -7.00
N GLY A 760 36.61 -5.52 -8.13
CA GLY A 760 37.04 -4.96 -9.41
C GLY A 760 35.95 -4.15 -10.13
N GLY A 761 34.85 -3.80 -9.45
CA GLY A 761 33.73 -2.98 -9.92
C GLY A 761 34.10 -1.52 -10.20
N LYS A 762 33.14 -0.59 -10.08
CA LYS A 762 33.38 0.88 -10.17
C LYS A 762 32.40 1.61 -9.24
N GLY A 763 32.84 2.70 -8.61
CA GLY A 763 31.93 3.61 -7.90
C GLY A 763 30.99 4.33 -8.87
N GLY A 764 29.77 4.64 -8.44
CA GLY A 764 28.80 5.37 -9.24
C GLY A 764 28.83 6.88 -9.01
N ALA A 765 28.17 7.64 -9.88
CA ALA A 765 28.23 9.10 -9.91
C ALA A 765 27.25 9.74 -8.91
N GLY A 766 27.62 10.85 -8.25
CA GLY A 766 26.66 11.70 -7.55
C GLY A 766 25.56 12.21 -8.49
N GLY A 767 24.35 12.51 -8.00
CA GLY A 767 23.28 13.01 -8.88
C GLY A 767 23.63 14.40 -9.47
N ASN A 768 22.95 14.85 -10.53
CA ASN A 768 23.03 16.25 -10.96
C ASN A 768 21.86 17.07 -10.39
N SER A 769 22.05 18.38 -10.25
CA SER A 769 21.03 19.32 -9.79
C SER A 769 20.81 20.47 -10.77
N THR A 770 19.67 21.16 -10.69
CA THR A 770 19.31 22.34 -11.49
C THR A 770 18.51 23.37 -10.69
N MET A 771 18.47 24.60 -11.19
CA MET A 771 17.64 25.70 -10.67
C MET A 771 16.89 26.39 -11.82
N ALA A 772 15.76 27.03 -11.51
CA ALA A 772 15.03 27.94 -12.39
C ALA A 772 14.48 29.13 -11.57
N ALA A 773 14.13 30.24 -12.23
CA ALA A 773 13.69 31.44 -11.52
C ALA A 773 12.77 32.37 -12.33
N THR A 774 11.94 33.12 -11.60
CA THR A 774 11.20 34.31 -12.04
C THR A 774 10.91 35.14 -10.79
N SER A 775 11.24 36.43 -10.82
CA SER A 775 10.98 37.40 -9.74
C SER A 775 10.71 38.80 -10.32
N VAL A 776 10.18 39.68 -9.49
CA VAL A 776 9.88 41.10 -9.77
C VAL A 776 10.29 42.01 -8.59
N THR A 777 10.39 41.47 -7.37
CA THR A 777 10.50 42.24 -6.11
C THR A 777 11.51 41.65 -5.10
N GLY A 778 12.32 40.67 -5.47
CA GLY A 778 13.38 40.10 -4.62
C GLY A 778 14.54 39.50 -5.41
N ASP A 779 15.67 39.25 -4.72
CA ASP A 779 16.91 38.70 -5.31
C ASP A 779 17.13 37.22 -4.92
N LEU A 780 18.08 36.57 -5.59
CA LEU A 780 18.30 35.13 -5.62
C LEU A 780 19.44 34.67 -4.70
N THR A 781 19.12 33.74 -3.77
CA THR A 781 20.10 32.90 -3.05
C THR A 781 19.75 31.40 -3.20
N GLY A 782 19.76 30.62 -2.13
CA GLY A 782 19.54 29.16 -2.17
C GLY A 782 20.77 28.38 -2.64
N THR A 783 20.59 27.12 -3.03
CA THR A 783 21.69 26.27 -3.52
C THR A 783 21.21 25.10 -4.39
N THR A 784 22.00 24.81 -5.44
CA THR A 784 21.98 23.53 -6.15
C THR A 784 23.25 22.75 -5.81
N THR A 785 23.11 21.47 -5.53
CA THR A 785 24.22 20.55 -5.27
C THR A 785 24.03 19.30 -6.12
N GLY A 786 24.89 19.08 -7.10
CA GLY A 786 25.14 17.73 -7.63
C GLY A 786 25.95 16.91 -6.62
N GLY A 787 25.85 15.58 -6.63
CA GLY A 787 26.41 14.73 -5.57
C GLY A 787 27.94 14.76 -5.43
N VAL A 788 28.42 14.38 -4.26
CA VAL A 788 29.78 14.68 -3.77
C VAL A 788 30.78 13.58 -4.14
N GLY A 789 31.25 13.58 -5.40
CA GLY A 789 32.63 13.15 -5.69
C GLY A 789 33.64 14.27 -5.40
N GLY A 790 33.19 15.52 -5.54
CA GLY A 790 33.68 16.74 -4.89
C GLY A 790 32.47 17.65 -4.57
N THR A 791 32.54 18.53 -3.58
CA THR A 791 31.35 19.22 -3.04
C THR A 791 30.84 20.34 -3.95
N GLY A 792 29.53 20.40 -4.22
CA GLY A 792 28.88 21.51 -4.94
C GLY A 792 27.98 22.37 -4.03
N THR A 793 28.21 23.69 -3.92
CA THR A 793 27.39 24.61 -3.10
C THR A 793 27.24 25.98 -3.76
N GLY A 794 26.05 26.58 -3.67
CA GLY A 794 25.74 27.87 -4.28
C GLY A 794 24.78 27.80 -5.48
N ILE A 795 24.52 28.96 -6.08
CA ILE A 795 23.43 29.25 -7.00
C ILE A 795 23.78 28.79 -8.43
N GLY A 796 23.54 27.50 -8.72
CA GLY A 796 23.96 26.83 -9.96
C GLY A 796 25.21 25.95 -9.82
N ALA A 797 25.66 25.65 -8.60
CA ALA A 797 26.77 24.74 -8.37
C ALA A 797 26.40 23.25 -8.60
N THR A 798 27.40 22.41 -8.86
CA THR A 798 27.26 20.96 -9.07
C THR A 798 28.56 20.24 -8.72
N GLY A 799 28.50 19.17 -7.91
CA GLY A 799 29.68 18.40 -7.53
C GLY A 799 30.37 17.67 -8.71
N GLY A 800 31.70 17.53 -8.64
CA GLY A 800 32.47 16.64 -9.51
C GLY A 800 32.27 15.16 -9.13
N ALA A 801 32.66 14.24 -10.01
CA ALA A 801 32.63 12.79 -9.76
C ALA A 801 34.04 12.24 -9.47
N GLY A 802 34.18 11.18 -8.67
CA GLY A 802 35.47 10.49 -8.50
C GLY A 802 35.77 9.53 -9.67
N GLY A 803 37.03 9.15 -9.82
CA GLY A 803 37.49 8.13 -10.77
C GLY A 803 37.37 6.71 -10.19
N ALA A 804 37.18 5.73 -11.07
CA ALA A 804 37.03 4.32 -10.67
C ALA A 804 38.39 3.64 -10.43
N GLY A 805 38.51 2.85 -9.35
CA GLY A 805 39.64 1.96 -9.09
C GLY A 805 39.31 0.50 -9.46
N THR A 806 40.14 -0.16 -10.26
CA THR A 806 39.92 -1.54 -10.76
C THR A 806 41.17 -2.39 -10.64
N ASN A 807 41.02 -3.70 -10.39
CA ASN A 807 42.12 -4.67 -10.23
C ASN A 807 43.24 -4.21 -9.27
N GLY A 808 42.89 -3.58 -8.15
CA GLY A 808 43.85 -3.09 -7.15
C GLY A 808 44.41 -1.67 -7.38
N GLY A 809 43.85 -0.91 -8.33
CA GLY A 809 44.11 0.52 -8.47
C GLY A 809 43.13 1.38 -7.65
N VAL A 810 43.54 2.58 -7.26
CA VAL A 810 42.76 3.57 -6.49
C VAL A 810 42.41 4.75 -7.40
N GLY A 811 41.14 4.95 -7.76
CA GLY A 811 40.74 6.11 -8.57
C GLY A 811 40.84 7.44 -7.82
N GLY A 812 40.95 8.56 -8.53
CA GLY A 812 41.11 9.89 -7.93
C GLY A 812 39.81 10.55 -7.49
N GLY A 813 39.87 11.53 -6.58
CA GLY A 813 38.70 12.29 -6.11
C GLY A 813 38.15 13.26 -7.16
N GLY A 814 36.86 13.63 -7.07
CA GLY A 814 36.29 14.69 -7.90
C GLY A 814 36.62 16.08 -7.35
N GLY A 815 36.44 17.10 -8.18
CA GLY A 815 36.67 18.50 -7.86
C GLY A 815 35.44 19.20 -7.28
N ASN A 816 35.67 20.20 -6.44
CA ASN A 816 34.62 20.99 -5.79
C ASN A 816 34.06 22.10 -6.71
N ALA A 817 32.82 22.50 -6.50
CA ALA A 817 32.19 23.64 -7.18
C ALA A 817 31.55 24.61 -6.18
N ALA A 818 31.81 25.90 -6.32
CA ALA A 818 31.30 26.94 -5.43
C ALA A 818 30.70 28.13 -6.20
N ILE A 819 29.64 28.75 -5.68
CA ILE A 819 29.15 30.06 -6.11
C ILE A 819 28.84 30.87 -4.83
N THR A 820 29.55 31.98 -4.63
CA THR A 820 29.78 32.59 -3.31
C THR A 820 29.70 34.11 -3.31
N THR A 821 29.35 34.69 -2.16
CA THR A 821 29.12 36.13 -1.95
C THR A 821 29.81 36.62 -0.68
N ASP A 822 29.97 37.94 -0.53
CA ASP A 822 29.99 38.59 0.79
C ASP A 822 28.54 38.83 1.28
N LEU A 823 28.30 39.89 2.06
CA LEU A 823 26.97 40.33 2.48
C LEU A 823 26.24 41.15 1.38
N THR A 824 26.95 41.65 0.37
CA THR A 824 26.44 42.68 -0.56
C THR A 824 26.80 42.48 -2.05
N GLY A 825 27.68 41.54 -2.40
CA GLY A 825 28.01 41.23 -3.79
C GLY A 825 27.09 40.18 -4.40
N THR A 826 26.33 40.55 -5.44
CA THR A 826 25.44 39.62 -6.16
C THR A 826 26.26 38.62 -7.00
N ALA A 827 26.26 37.34 -6.63
CA ALA A 827 26.89 36.27 -7.42
C ALA A 827 25.81 35.33 -8.01
N SER A 828 25.94 34.94 -9.28
CA SER A 828 25.00 34.02 -9.96
C SER A 828 25.68 33.25 -11.10
N GLY A 829 25.22 32.06 -11.50
CA GLY A 829 25.78 31.39 -12.69
C GLY A 829 25.67 29.87 -12.72
N THR A 830 26.77 29.20 -13.08
CA THR A 830 26.88 27.72 -13.05
C THR A 830 28.32 27.27 -12.79
N ALA A 831 28.51 26.30 -11.89
CA ALA A 831 29.84 25.81 -11.51
C ALA A 831 29.88 24.29 -11.41
N LYS A 832 30.92 23.65 -11.99
CA LYS A 832 31.16 22.20 -11.81
C LYS A 832 32.65 21.87 -11.69
N GLY A 833 33.05 21.23 -10.59
CA GLY A 833 34.42 20.73 -10.44
C GLY A 833 34.71 19.56 -11.38
N GLY A 834 35.99 19.33 -11.67
CA GLY A 834 36.45 18.28 -12.58
C GLY A 834 36.26 16.87 -12.03
N SER A 835 36.26 15.85 -12.88
CA SER A 835 36.13 14.46 -12.45
C SER A 835 37.49 13.88 -12.04
N GLY A 836 37.54 12.94 -11.09
CA GLY A 836 38.76 12.20 -10.78
C GLY A 836 39.12 11.17 -11.86
N GLY A 837 40.42 10.85 -11.98
CA GLY A 837 40.95 9.91 -12.95
C GLY A 837 40.80 8.45 -12.52
N THR A 838 40.61 7.55 -13.47
CA THR A 838 40.44 6.11 -13.22
C THR A 838 41.79 5.42 -13.00
N ALA A 839 41.86 4.41 -12.12
CA ALA A 839 43.06 3.61 -11.88
C ALA A 839 42.86 2.12 -12.16
N THR A 840 43.75 1.47 -12.90
CA THR A 840 43.64 0.05 -13.27
C THR A 840 44.93 -0.74 -13.00
N GLY A 841 44.88 -1.71 -12.10
CA GLY A 841 46.02 -2.55 -11.71
C GLY A 841 46.64 -2.16 -10.37
N THR A 842 47.28 -3.12 -9.72
CA THR A 842 47.84 -2.99 -8.37
C THR A 842 48.83 -1.84 -8.26
N GLY A 843 48.58 -0.90 -7.34
CA GLY A 843 49.46 0.25 -7.09
C GLY A 843 49.20 1.48 -7.97
N SER A 844 48.29 1.40 -8.95
CA SER A 844 47.90 2.57 -9.73
C SER A 844 47.04 3.54 -8.92
N ILE A 845 47.28 4.85 -9.04
CA ILE A 845 46.43 5.88 -8.39
C ILE A 845 46.01 6.92 -9.43
N GLY A 846 44.71 7.08 -9.66
CA GLY A 846 44.18 8.09 -10.56
C GLY A 846 44.29 9.49 -9.96
N GLY A 847 44.46 10.50 -10.81
CA GLY A 847 44.61 11.89 -10.37
C GLY A 847 43.28 12.49 -9.90
N ASN A 848 43.34 13.50 -9.03
CA ASN A 848 42.14 14.19 -8.55
C ASN A 848 41.62 15.20 -9.59
N GLY A 849 40.31 15.43 -9.65
CA GLY A 849 39.71 16.52 -10.41
C GLY A 849 39.94 17.89 -9.74
N GLY A 850 40.07 18.94 -10.54
CA GLY A 850 40.25 20.32 -10.10
C GLY A 850 38.95 20.99 -9.68
N TRP A 851 39.01 22.01 -8.85
CA TRP A 851 37.84 22.73 -8.33
C TRP A 851 37.37 23.87 -9.27
N ALA A 852 36.17 24.42 -9.06
CA ALA A 852 35.57 25.48 -9.85
C ALA A 852 34.79 26.50 -8.98
N GLU A 853 34.96 27.81 -9.14
CA GLU A 853 34.22 28.81 -8.35
C GLU A 853 33.78 30.07 -9.12
N ILE A 854 32.67 30.69 -8.69
CA ILE A 854 32.21 32.05 -9.08
C ILE A 854 31.95 32.86 -7.81
N GLN A 855 32.81 33.84 -7.51
CA GLN A 855 32.82 34.61 -6.28
C GLN A 855 32.47 36.10 -6.51
N ALA A 856 31.59 36.68 -5.70
CA ALA A 856 31.45 38.13 -5.55
C ALA A 856 31.86 38.56 -4.14
N GLY A 857 32.58 39.69 -4.03
CA GLY A 857 33.23 40.13 -2.80
C GLY A 857 34.55 39.39 -2.56
N TYR A 858 35.59 40.10 -2.12
CA TYR A 858 36.91 39.51 -1.91
C TYR A 858 37.73 40.26 -0.85
N GLY A 859 38.39 39.51 0.03
CA GLY A 859 39.41 40.03 0.96
C GLY A 859 38.90 41.03 1.99
N ASN A 860 38.86 42.31 1.62
CA ASN A 860 38.47 43.43 2.49
C ASN A 860 37.45 44.40 1.85
N LEU A 861 36.87 44.04 0.71
CA LEU A 861 35.88 44.85 -0.03
C LEU A 861 34.57 44.08 -0.17
N THR A 862 33.51 44.62 0.42
CA THR A 862 32.13 44.10 0.30
C THR A 862 31.49 44.65 -0.98
N GLY A 863 30.83 43.79 -1.75
CA GLY A 863 30.16 44.14 -3.00
C GLY A 863 30.78 43.54 -4.26
N GLY A 864 29.98 43.52 -5.32
CA GLY A 864 30.34 43.08 -6.66
C GLY A 864 29.11 42.64 -7.46
N THR A 865 29.30 42.30 -8.73
CA THR A 865 28.35 41.45 -9.47
C THR A 865 29.13 40.44 -10.30
N ALA A 866 29.22 39.19 -9.83
CA ALA A 866 29.97 38.12 -10.50
C ALA A 866 29.00 37.12 -11.14
N SER A 867 29.11 36.88 -12.45
CA SER A 867 28.37 35.79 -13.09
C SER A 867 29.04 35.17 -14.30
N GLY A 868 28.69 33.91 -14.61
CA GLY A 868 29.30 33.17 -15.71
C GLY A 868 29.17 31.65 -15.59
N THR A 869 30.14 30.92 -16.14
CA THR A 869 30.25 29.47 -16.02
C THR A 869 31.69 29.01 -15.82
N THR A 870 31.93 28.16 -14.82
CA THR A 870 33.28 27.74 -14.39
C THR A 870 33.40 26.22 -14.31
N THR A 871 34.56 25.66 -14.68
CA THR A 871 34.76 24.19 -14.75
C THR A 871 36.16 23.76 -14.33
N GLY A 872 36.29 22.91 -13.32
CA GLY A 872 37.59 22.34 -12.94
C GLY A 872 38.08 21.28 -13.94
N GLY A 873 39.39 21.09 -14.07
CA GLY A 873 39.98 20.09 -14.94
C GLY A 873 39.84 18.66 -14.40
N ASN A 874 39.73 17.66 -15.25
CA ASN A 874 39.66 16.27 -14.81
C ASN A 874 41.03 15.76 -14.33
N GLY A 875 41.06 14.83 -13.39
CA GLY A 875 42.26 14.10 -13.03
C GLY A 875 42.65 13.05 -14.08
N GLY A 876 43.94 12.78 -14.18
CA GLY A 876 44.53 11.85 -15.14
C GLY A 876 44.36 10.40 -14.74
N ASN A 877 44.22 9.51 -15.74
CA ASN A 877 44.08 8.08 -15.49
C ASN A 877 45.42 7.42 -15.13
N ALA A 878 45.39 6.31 -14.42
CA ALA A 878 46.57 5.56 -14.01
C ALA A 878 46.44 4.07 -14.35
N THR A 879 47.50 3.49 -14.91
CA THR A 879 47.59 2.04 -15.18
C THR A 879 48.96 1.49 -14.78
N ASN A 880 49.06 0.18 -14.55
CA ASN A 880 50.32 -0.54 -14.31
C ASN A 880 51.23 0.05 -13.20
N GLY A 881 50.67 0.50 -12.08
CA GLY A 881 51.42 1.08 -10.96
C GLY A 881 51.79 2.56 -11.11
N GLY A 882 51.29 3.26 -12.14
CA GLY A 882 51.50 4.70 -12.34
C GLY A 882 50.58 5.61 -11.52
N HIS A 883 50.88 6.90 -11.47
CA HIS A 883 50.08 7.93 -10.78
C HIS A 883 49.56 9.00 -11.75
N GLY A 884 48.25 9.10 -11.93
CA GLY A 884 47.64 10.10 -12.79
C GLY A 884 47.83 11.51 -12.22
N GLY A 885 48.01 12.50 -13.09
CA GLY A 885 48.17 13.90 -12.70
C GLY A 885 46.86 14.53 -12.23
N ASN A 886 46.91 15.52 -11.35
CA ASN A 886 45.70 16.22 -10.91
C ASN A 886 45.17 17.18 -11.98
N GLY A 887 43.87 17.35 -12.08
CA GLY A 887 43.25 18.42 -12.85
C GLY A 887 43.40 19.78 -12.17
N GLY A 888 43.53 20.83 -12.97
CA GLY A 888 43.70 22.21 -12.50
C GLY A 888 42.37 22.89 -12.15
N GLY A 889 42.41 23.85 -11.23
CA GLY A 889 41.21 24.59 -10.79
C GLY A 889 40.75 25.69 -11.75
N SER A 890 39.56 26.24 -11.50
CA SER A 890 38.93 27.30 -12.31
C SER A 890 38.19 28.33 -11.43
N LEU A 891 38.37 29.63 -11.69
CA LEU A 891 37.75 30.70 -10.91
C LEU A 891 37.17 31.82 -11.80
N ILE A 892 36.06 32.41 -11.35
CA ILE A 892 35.58 33.74 -11.73
C ILE A 892 35.40 34.53 -10.42
N MET A 893 35.87 35.77 -10.33
CA MET A 893 35.91 36.52 -9.07
C MET A 893 35.58 38.00 -9.27
N ALA A 894 34.87 38.66 -8.33
CA ALA A 894 34.62 40.10 -8.35
C ALA A 894 34.74 40.76 -6.97
N ALA A 895 35.01 42.08 -6.93
CA ALA A 895 35.14 42.84 -5.68
C ALA A 895 34.75 44.32 -5.82
N GLY A 896 34.18 44.89 -4.76
CA GLY A 896 33.77 46.30 -4.68
C GLY A 896 32.68 46.64 -5.70
N THR A 897 32.76 47.81 -6.33
CA THR A 897 31.82 48.23 -7.40
C THR A 897 32.06 47.52 -8.74
N GLY A 898 32.47 46.25 -8.75
CA GLY A 898 32.92 45.50 -9.94
C GLY A 898 31.92 44.51 -10.50
N VAL A 899 31.41 44.76 -11.71
CA VAL A 899 30.43 43.94 -12.46
C VAL A 899 31.11 43.09 -13.55
N ALA A 900 31.46 41.84 -13.28
CA ALA A 900 31.99 40.89 -14.27
C ALA A 900 31.07 39.69 -14.45
N THR A 901 30.28 39.74 -15.52
CA THR A 901 29.13 38.86 -15.77
C THR A 901 29.26 38.14 -17.11
N GLY A 902 28.60 36.99 -17.27
CA GLY A 902 28.70 36.16 -18.47
C GLY A 902 30.11 35.63 -18.82
N ASN A 903 31.05 35.57 -17.88
CA ASN A 903 32.41 35.07 -18.12
C ASN A 903 32.47 33.52 -18.17
N THR A 904 33.56 32.95 -18.69
CA THR A 904 33.69 31.49 -18.82
C THR A 904 35.12 30.98 -18.54
N ALA A 905 35.28 29.93 -17.75
CA ALA A 905 36.60 29.39 -17.40
C ALA A 905 36.61 27.85 -17.31
N LYS A 906 37.70 27.21 -17.80
CA LYS A 906 38.01 25.79 -17.51
C LYS A 906 39.47 25.56 -17.10
N GLY A 907 39.72 24.83 -16.00
CA GLY A 907 41.04 24.33 -15.61
C GLY A 907 41.54 23.16 -16.47
N GLY A 908 42.85 22.97 -16.58
CA GLY A 908 43.49 21.97 -17.43
C GLY A 908 43.31 20.56 -16.87
N ASP A 909 43.20 19.54 -17.73
CA ASP A 909 43.11 18.15 -17.27
C ASP A 909 44.50 17.63 -16.86
N GLY A 910 44.56 16.77 -15.84
CA GLY A 910 45.77 16.06 -15.47
C GLY A 910 46.15 15.00 -16.50
N GLY A 911 47.44 14.79 -16.68
CA GLY A 911 48.00 13.81 -17.60
C GLY A 911 47.86 12.38 -17.06
N ALA A 912 47.71 11.40 -17.95
CA ALA A 912 47.66 10.00 -17.56
C ALA A 912 49.04 9.47 -17.13
N ALA A 913 49.09 8.36 -16.42
CA ALA A 913 50.32 7.60 -16.14
C ALA A 913 50.14 6.13 -16.50
N ASN A 914 51.03 5.63 -17.35
CA ASN A 914 50.85 4.32 -17.98
C ASN A 914 51.86 3.26 -17.50
N THR A 915 52.76 3.62 -16.58
CA THR A 915 53.89 2.78 -16.18
C THR A 915 54.23 2.99 -14.71
N ALA A 916 54.71 1.93 -14.05
CA ALA A 916 55.05 1.94 -12.63
C ALA A 916 56.07 3.04 -12.30
N GLY A 917 55.75 3.87 -11.30
CA GLY A 917 56.59 4.97 -10.84
C GLY A 917 56.53 6.25 -11.71
N ALA A 918 55.87 6.22 -12.87
CA ALA A 918 55.63 7.42 -13.68
C ALA A 918 54.42 8.19 -13.16
N THR A 919 54.53 9.52 -13.16
CA THR A 919 53.45 10.43 -12.78
C THR A 919 53.03 11.26 -13.99
N GLY A 920 51.73 11.34 -14.27
CA GLY A 920 51.19 12.26 -15.26
C GLY A 920 51.28 13.70 -14.76
N GLY A 921 51.49 14.65 -15.67
CA GLY A 921 51.61 16.07 -15.30
C GLY A 921 50.31 16.64 -14.76
N ALA A 922 50.36 17.64 -13.89
CA ALA A 922 49.16 18.33 -13.44
C ALA A 922 48.59 19.21 -14.56
N GLY A 923 47.26 19.38 -14.59
CA GLY A 923 46.62 20.37 -15.45
C GLY A 923 46.74 21.79 -14.89
N GLY A 924 46.78 22.79 -15.77
CA GLY A 924 46.97 24.18 -15.36
C GLY A 924 45.74 24.83 -14.72
N PHE A 925 45.94 25.90 -13.94
CA PHE A 925 44.88 26.65 -13.26
C PHE A 925 44.37 27.86 -14.06
N THR A 926 43.04 28.07 -14.05
CA THR A 926 42.35 29.15 -14.79
C THR A 926 41.64 30.14 -13.86
N ASN A 927 41.71 31.46 -14.12
CA ASN A 927 40.94 32.49 -13.40
C ASN A 927 40.58 33.69 -14.31
N ILE A 928 39.44 34.35 -14.06
CA ILE A 928 39.00 35.63 -14.65
C ILE A 928 38.47 36.53 -13.51
N ALA A 929 39.15 37.63 -13.18
CA ALA A 929 38.79 38.50 -12.05
C ALA A 929 38.13 39.84 -12.46
N ALA A 930 37.52 40.49 -11.47
CA ALA A 930 36.86 41.80 -11.54
C ALA A 930 37.29 42.68 -10.37
N GLN A 931 37.30 44.00 -10.55
CA GLN A 931 37.42 44.96 -9.45
C GLN A 931 36.68 46.24 -9.83
N ASN A 932 35.96 46.86 -8.88
CA ASN A 932 35.50 48.26 -8.81
C ASN A 932 34.91 49.02 -10.02
N GLY A 933 34.75 48.41 -11.19
CA GLY A 933 33.91 48.90 -12.29
C GLY A 933 33.19 47.73 -12.96
N SER A 934 33.91 46.97 -13.79
CA SER A 934 33.33 45.82 -14.51
C SER A 934 34.39 44.69 -14.74
N ILE A 935 34.37 43.75 -15.69
CA ILE A 935 33.61 43.66 -16.94
C ILE A 935 33.36 42.24 -17.47
N THR A 936 32.35 42.14 -18.34
CA THR A 936 32.07 41.04 -19.27
C THR A 936 33.26 40.82 -20.23
N GLY A 937 33.45 39.67 -20.85
CA GLY A 937 32.65 38.44 -20.86
C GLY A 937 33.31 37.46 -21.83
N SER A 938 34.30 36.68 -21.38
CA SER A 938 35.17 35.90 -22.27
C SER A 938 35.59 34.53 -21.70
N THR A 939 36.28 33.73 -22.51
CA THR A 939 36.55 32.31 -22.25
C THR A 939 38.04 32.01 -22.03
N ALA A 940 38.42 31.58 -20.82
CA ALA A 940 39.78 31.18 -20.47
C ALA A 940 39.90 29.65 -20.29
N THR A 941 41.05 29.07 -20.66
CA THR A 941 41.31 27.62 -20.52
C THR A 941 42.79 27.35 -20.25
N SER A 942 43.09 26.49 -19.30
CA SER A 942 44.46 26.08 -19.00
C SER A 942 44.89 24.83 -19.77
N GLY A 943 46.19 24.68 -19.95
CA GLY A 943 46.77 23.54 -20.63
C GLY A 943 46.65 22.25 -19.81
N ASN A 944 46.56 21.12 -20.51
CA ASN A 944 46.53 19.80 -19.89
C ASN A 944 47.95 19.35 -19.51
N GLY A 945 48.06 18.56 -18.45
CA GLY A 945 49.30 17.87 -18.12
C GLY A 945 49.65 16.78 -19.13
N GLY A 946 50.95 16.54 -19.32
CA GLY A 946 51.47 15.51 -20.20
C GLY A 946 51.36 14.11 -19.60
N ILE A 947 51.36 13.09 -20.45
CA ILE A 947 51.28 11.69 -20.04
C ILE A 947 52.63 11.20 -19.52
N GLY A 948 52.66 10.51 -18.38
CA GLY A 948 53.84 9.80 -17.88
C GLY A 948 53.93 8.39 -18.47
N ASN A 949 54.83 8.17 -19.43
CA ASN A 949 55.03 6.87 -20.09
C ASN A 949 56.28 6.10 -19.59
N GLY A 950 56.93 6.62 -18.56
CA GLY A 950 58.18 6.09 -18.01
C GLY A 950 58.87 7.18 -17.20
N GLY A 951 59.22 8.27 -17.89
CA GLY A 951 59.42 9.58 -17.26
C GLY A 951 58.10 10.25 -16.90
N ASN A 952 58.14 11.28 -16.04
CA ASN A 952 56.97 12.04 -15.64
C ASN A 952 56.48 12.94 -16.79
N GLY A 953 55.17 13.12 -16.90
CA GLY A 953 54.59 14.13 -17.78
C GLY A 953 54.85 15.54 -17.25
N GLY A 954 55.01 16.50 -18.16
CA GLY A 954 55.13 17.92 -17.80
C GLY A 954 53.78 18.53 -17.43
N ASP A 955 53.79 19.55 -16.58
CA ASP A 955 52.56 20.23 -16.16
C ASP A 955 51.97 21.07 -17.29
N GLY A 956 50.65 21.22 -17.30
CA GLY A 956 49.94 22.12 -18.20
C GLY A 956 50.07 23.57 -17.76
N GLY A 957 50.20 24.47 -18.73
CA GLY A 957 50.33 25.90 -18.50
C GLY A 957 49.03 26.53 -17.98
N MET A 958 49.15 27.52 -17.11
CA MET A 958 48.02 28.27 -16.57
C MET A 958 47.37 29.17 -17.62
N GLY A 959 46.06 29.39 -17.51
CA GLY A 959 45.25 30.16 -18.46
C GLY A 959 44.63 31.44 -17.90
N TRP A 960 44.99 31.87 -16.70
CA TRP A 960 44.34 32.98 -16.00
C TRP A 960 44.56 34.37 -16.63
N ILE A 961 43.46 35.07 -16.98
CA ILE A 961 43.50 36.50 -17.31
C ILE A 961 42.14 37.21 -17.13
N GLN A 962 42.07 38.15 -16.17
CA GLN A 962 41.41 39.47 -16.22
C GLN A 962 41.70 40.21 -14.89
N ALA A 963 41.77 41.55 -14.91
CA ALA A 963 41.97 42.38 -13.72
C ALA A 963 41.42 43.81 -13.91
N TYR A 964 41.25 44.52 -12.79
CA TYR A 964 41.11 45.97 -12.66
C TYR A 964 41.66 46.39 -11.26
N ASP A 965 41.74 47.68 -10.92
CA ASP A 965 42.22 48.13 -9.60
C ASP A 965 41.12 48.11 -8.51
N PRO A 966 41.38 47.60 -7.28
CA PRO A 966 40.38 47.51 -6.21
C PRO A 966 40.11 48.86 -5.50
N SER A 967 39.74 49.90 -6.26
CA SER A 967 39.12 51.12 -5.73
C SER A 967 38.56 52.07 -6.80
N ALA A 968 39.40 52.51 -7.74
CA ALA A 968 39.20 53.75 -8.50
C ALA A 968 39.79 53.67 -9.93
N PRO A 969 39.54 54.64 -10.84
CA PRO A 969 38.46 55.63 -10.82
C PRO A 969 37.08 55.06 -11.23
N ALA A 970 36.85 53.75 -11.04
CA ALA A 970 35.60 53.07 -11.37
C ALA A 970 35.18 53.23 -12.86
N SER A 971 36.14 53.20 -13.79
CA SER A 971 35.87 53.06 -15.23
C SER A 971 36.71 51.94 -15.83
N THR A 972 36.11 50.76 -16.05
CA THR A 972 36.77 49.59 -16.68
C THR A 972 36.43 49.50 -18.17
N THR A 973 37.35 49.02 -19.02
CA THR A 973 37.06 48.60 -20.41
C THR A 973 37.57 47.18 -20.66
N ILE A 974 36.88 46.42 -21.52
CA ILE A 974 37.18 45.00 -21.74
C ILE A 974 38.43 44.85 -22.61
N THR A 975 38.52 45.41 -23.82
CA THR A 975 38.07 44.76 -25.08
C THR A 975 38.99 43.62 -25.53
N ASN A 976 39.72 43.03 -24.58
CA ASN A 976 40.48 41.80 -24.71
C ASN A 976 39.53 40.58 -24.81
N GLY A 977 40.09 39.39 -25.02
CA GLY A 977 39.32 38.16 -25.04
C GLY A 977 40.15 36.91 -25.31
N LYS A 978 39.66 35.76 -24.81
CA LYS A 978 40.29 34.43 -24.84
C LYS A 978 41.65 34.30 -24.11
N SER A 979 41.86 33.13 -23.49
CA SER A 979 43.18 32.64 -23.04
C SER A 979 43.32 31.13 -23.26
N THR A 980 44.53 30.62 -23.53
CA THR A 980 44.78 29.17 -23.70
C THR A 980 46.19 28.76 -23.25
N GLY A 981 46.33 28.18 -22.05
CA GLY A 981 47.60 27.63 -21.55
C GLY A 981 48.13 26.47 -22.42
N GLY A 982 49.45 26.35 -22.55
CA GLY A 982 50.09 25.31 -23.34
C GLY A 982 50.02 23.95 -22.63
N ASN A 983 49.87 22.85 -23.36
CA ASN A 983 49.89 21.51 -22.74
C ASN A 983 51.31 21.14 -22.32
N GLY A 984 51.45 20.40 -21.22
CA GLY A 984 52.69 19.75 -20.86
C GLY A 984 53.08 18.68 -21.87
N GLY A 985 54.38 18.48 -22.05
CA GLY A 985 54.94 17.41 -22.87
C GLY A 985 54.82 16.06 -22.17
N ASN A 986 54.73 14.99 -22.92
CA ASN A 986 54.71 13.63 -22.36
C ASN A 986 56.11 13.24 -21.86
N GLY A 987 56.18 12.47 -20.78
CA GLY A 987 57.40 11.77 -20.41
C GLY A 987 57.77 10.73 -21.46
N GLY A 988 59.08 10.54 -21.67
CA GLY A 988 59.63 9.51 -22.54
C GLY A 988 59.38 8.11 -21.97
N LEU A 989 59.45 7.11 -22.84
CA LEU A 989 59.32 5.71 -22.46
C LEU A 989 60.58 5.24 -21.72
N ASN A 990 60.40 4.32 -20.76
CA ASN A 990 61.53 3.60 -20.19
C ASN A 990 62.13 2.67 -21.26
N GLY A 991 63.46 2.62 -21.34
CA GLY A 991 64.15 1.71 -22.24
C GLY A 991 64.06 0.26 -21.75
N THR A 992 64.13 -0.71 -22.66
CA THR A 992 64.01 -2.14 -22.34
C THR A 992 65.09 -2.65 -21.37
N GLY A 993 66.20 -1.92 -21.22
CA GLY A 993 67.30 -2.20 -20.30
C GLY A 993 67.14 -1.62 -18.88
N GLY A 994 66.01 -0.97 -18.58
CA GLY A 994 65.72 -0.39 -17.27
C GLY A 994 66.06 1.10 -17.11
N ALA A 995 66.60 1.76 -18.15
CA ALA A 995 66.86 3.20 -18.13
C ALA A 995 65.54 3.99 -18.18
N VAL A 996 65.38 4.95 -17.28
CA VAL A 996 64.14 5.75 -17.17
C VAL A 996 64.05 6.76 -18.31
N GLY A 997 62.85 6.91 -18.87
CA GLY A 997 62.56 7.95 -19.86
C GLY A 997 62.69 9.37 -19.29
N GLY A 998 63.01 10.34 -20.14
CA GLY A 998 63.11 11.74 -19.73
C GLY A 998 61.75 12.32 -19.37
N ASN A 999 61.71 13.30 -18.46
CA ASN A 999 60.46 13.98 -18.12
C ASN A 999 60.01 14.88 -19.28
N GLY A 1000 58.70 15.00 -19.49
CA GLY A 1000 58.15 16.00 -20.40
C GLY A 1000 58.37 17.42 -19.89
N GLY A 1001 58.52 18.37 -20.81
CA GLY A 1001 58.61 19.80 -20.48
C GLY A 1001 57.25 20.36 -20.09
N ASN A 1002 57.22 21.39 -19.25
CA ASN A 1002 55.97 22.05 -18.86
C ASN A 1002 55.41 22.89 -20.01
N GLY A 1003 54.09 22.98 -20.10
CA GLY A 1003 53.41 23.90 -20.99
C GLY A 1003 53.55 25.35 -20.54
N GLY A 1004 53.66 26.27 -21.49
CA GLY A 1004 53.76 27.70 -21.23
C GLY A 1004 52.43 28.29 -20.76
N ASN A 1005 52.50 29.31 -19.89
CA ASN A 1005 51.30 30.01 -19.43
C ASN A 1005 50.75 30.95 -20.52
N SER A 1006 49.45 31.24 -20.45
CA SER A 1006 48.76 32.23 -21.29
C SER A 1006 48.31 33.42 -20.45
N THR A 1007 48.68 34.63 -20.88
CA THR A 1007 48.74 35.88 -20.08
C THR A 1007 48.65 37.12 -21.01
N PHE A 1008 48.58 38.39 -20.59
CA PHE A 1008 48.38 39.02 -19.26
C PHE A 1008 47.57 40.33 -19.47
N TRP A 1009 46.60 40.65 -18.62
CA TRP A 1009 45.75 41.87 -18.72
C TRP A 1009 45.84 42.73 -17.44
N LYS A 1010 45.29 43.95 -17.45
CA LYS A 1010 45.88 45.10 -16.75
C LYS A 1010 45.24 45.53 -15.42
N GLY A 1011 46.07 46.08 -14.52
CA GLY A 1011 45.65 47.13 -13.60
C GLY A 1011 45.73 48.52 -14.26
N ASN A 1012 45.91 49.57 -13.45
CA ASN A 1012 45.63 50.96 -13.81
C ASN A 1012 46.07 51.42 -15.21
N GLY A 1013 45.11 52.03 -15.93
CA GLY A 1013 45.26 52.42 -17.33
C GLY A 1013 44.51 51.51 -18.29
N GLN A 1014 43.35 50.96 -17.88
CA GLN A 1014 42.61 49.87 -18.52
C GLN A 1014 41.87 50.24 -19.83
N THR A 1015 42.47 51.06 -20.70
CA THR A 1015 42.20 51.00 -22.14
C THR A 1015 42.73 49.68 -22.67
N SER A 1016 41.87 48.86 -23.27
CA SER A 1016 42.10 47.41 -23.39
C SER A 1016 41.55 46.86 -24.71
N THR A 1017 42.33 46.11 -25.52
CA THR A 1017 41.95 45.71 -26.91
C THR A 1017 42.71 44.51 -27.55
N ASN A 1018 43.51 43.71 -26.81
CA ASN A 1018 44.28 42.59 -27.38
C ASN A 1018 43.73 41.21 -26.97
N GLN A 1019 43.72 40.25 -27.90
CA GLN A 1019 42.96 38.99 -27.79
C GLN A 1019 43.75 37.75 -28.24
N VAL A 1020 43.25 36.56 -27.87
CA VAL A 1020 43.64 35.23 -28.40
C VAL A 1020 45.05 34.75 -27.96
N ASN A 1021 45.65 35.40 -26.97
CA ASN A 1021 46.88 35.02 -26.27
C ASN A 1021 46.90 33.52 -25.89
N ALA A 1022 48.09 32.89 -25.96
CA ALA A 1022 48.26 31.46 -25.70
C ALA A 1022 49.67 31.07 -25.24
N GLY A 1023 49.79 29.94 -24.52
CA GLY A 1023 51.08 29.37 -24.12
C GLY A 1023 51.58 28.27 -25.07
N GLY A 1024 52.90 28.16 -25.24
CA GLY A 1024 53.53 27.11 -26.04
C GLY A 1024 53.45 25.73 -25.37
N LYS A 1025 53.37 24.64 -26.14
CA LYS A 1025 53.37 23.28 -25.56
C LYS A 1025 54.77 22.93 -25.04
N GLY A 1026 54.84 22.19 -23.95
CA GLY A 1026 56.06 21.54 -23.52
C GLY A 1026 56.52 20.48 -24.54
N GLY A 1027 57.82 20.35 -24.72
CA GLY A 1027 58.42 19.29 -25.51
C GLY A 1027 58.35 17.96 -24.78
N ASN A 1028 58.26 16.85 -25.51
CA ASN A 1028 58.25 15.52 -24.90
C ASN A 1028 59.63 15.17 -24.34
N GLY A 1029 59.70 14.41 -23.25
CA GLY A 1029 60.94 13.78 -22.82
C GLY A 1029 61.41 12.75 -23.84
N GLY A 1030 62.72 12.59 -23.98
CA GLY A 1030 63.31 11.54 -24.80
C GLY A 1030 63.22 10.18 -24.11
N ASP A 1031 63.21 9.10 -24.88
CA ASP A 1031 63.13 7.75 -24.33
C ASP A 1031 64.45 7.34 -23.64
N GLY A 1032 64.38 6.47 -22.63
CA GLY A 1032 65.56 5.85 -22.02
C GLY A 1032 66.24 4.89 -23.01
N GLY A 1033 67.56 4.69 -22.88
CA GLY A 1033 68.28 3.79 -23.78
C GLY A 1033 67.86 2.32 -23.64
N ASN A 1034 67.85 1.58 -24.76
CA ASN A 1034 67.25 0.24 -24.82
C ASN A 1034 68.15 -0.88 -24.26
N ALA A 1035 69.45 -0.63 -24.02
CA ALA A 1035 70.38 -1.63 -23.50
C ALA A 1035 70.66 -1.46 -21.99
N VAL A 1036 70.98 -2.59 -21.33
CA VAL A 1036 71.27 -2.64 -19.89
C VAL A 1036 72.65 -2.01 -19.63
N GLY A 1037 72.65 -0.72 -19.33
CA GLY A 1037 73.86 0.12 -19.22
C GLY A 1037 73.76 1.48 -19.91
N ASP A 1038 72.60 1.82 -20.49
CA ASP A 1038 72.38 3.09 -21.18
C ASP A 1038 71.87 4.19 -20.25
N GLY A 1039 72.07 5.45 -20.66
CA GLY A 1039 71.62 6.61 -19.89
C GLY A 1039 70.12 6.85 -19.94
N ALA A 1040 69.62 7.64 -19.00
CA ALA A 1040 68.24 8.09 -18.98
C ALA A 1040 67.91 8.96 -20.20
N GLY A 1041 66.63 9.05 -20.56
CA GLY A 1041 66.18 9.97 -21.61
C GLY A 1041 66.37 11.43 -21.21
N GLY A 1042 66.63 12.30 -22.20
CA GLY A 1042 66.73 13.74 -21.97
C GLY A 1042 65.38 14.35 -21.63
N ALA A 1043 65.32 15.33 -20.72
CA ALA A 1043 64.07 16.01 -20.43
C ALA A 1043 63.59 16.83 -21.65
N GLY A 1044 62.28 16.92 -21.85
CA GLY A 1044 61.69 17.82 -22.84
C GLY A 1044 61.88 19.28 -22.44
N GLY A 1045 62.04 20.16 -23.42
CA GLY A 1045 62.12 21.60 -23.19
C GLY A 1045 60.76 22.17 -22.80
N ASN A 1046 60.73 23.15 -21.90
CA ASN A 1046 59.47 23.82 -21.53
C ASN A 1046 58.91 24.63 -22.71
N GLY A 1047 57.59 24.74 -22.83
CA GLY A 1047 56.93 25.66 -23.74
C GLY A 1047 57.14 27.12 -23.33
N GLY A 1048 57.23 28.02 -24.31
CA GLY A 1048 57.34 29.45 -24.10
C GLY A 1048 56.04 30.07 -23.58
N ILE A 1049 56.14 31.16 -22.84
CA ILE A 1049 55.00 31.88 -22.25
C ILE A 1049 54.35 32.78 -23.30
N GLY A 1050 53.03 32.96 -23.22
CA GLY A 1050 52.26 33.92 -24.02
C GLY A 1050 52.41 35.38 -23.57
N GLY A 1051 51.51 36.23 -24.08
CA GLY A 1051 51.68 37.68 -24.07
C GLY A 1051 51.50 38.44 -22.76
N SER A 1052 51.40 39.76 -22.89
CA SER A 1052 51.14 40.72 -21.82
C SER A 1052 50.47 41.99 -22.36
N PHE A 1053 50.12 42.93 -21.48
CA PHE A 1053 49.64 44.27 -21.85
C PHE A 1053 50.00 45.23 -20.70
N ASP A 1054 50.97 46.12 -20.91
CA ASP A 1054 51.48 47.00 -19.84
C ASP A 1054 50.50 48.12 -19.43
N PHE A 1055 50.54 48.49 -18.15
CA PHE A 1055 49.65 49.43 -17.48
C PHE A 1055 49.65 50.81 -18.17
N THR A 1056 50.81 51.47 -18.28
CA THR A 1056 50.87 52.91 -18.64
C THR A 1056 51.79 53.26 -19.82
N THR A 1057 52.74 52.39 -20.19
CA THR A 1057 53.47 52.47 -21.47
C THR A 1057 52.84 51.60 -22.56
N ASN A 1058 52.04 50.60 -22.14
CA ASN A 1058 51.25 49.71 -23.00
C ASN A 1058 52.07 48.90 -24.03
N THR A 1059 53.29 48.50 -23.70
CA THR A 1059 53.98 47.40 -24.39
C THR A 1059 53.26 46.08 -24.15
N GLY A 1060 52.98 45.30 -25.21
CA GLY A 1060 52.34 43.99 -25.12
C GLY A 1060 51.34 43.74 -26.25
N THR A 1061 51.06 42.47 -26.54
CA THR A 1061 50.35 42.05 -27.76
C THR A 1061 49.52 40.76 -27.55
N THR A 1062 48.99 40.21 -28.65
CA THR A 1062 48.27 38.93 -28.73
C THR A 1062 49.18 37.71 -28.53
N GLY A 1063 50.14 37.77 -27.61
CA GLY A 1063 51.32 36.90 -27.57
C GLY A 1063 51.03 35.41 -27.44
N THR A 1064 51.63 34.62 -28.33
CA THR A 1064 51.52 33.15 -28.38
C THR A 1064 52.89 32.48 -28.24
N GLY A 1065 53.11 31.72 -27.16
CA GLY A 1065 54.42 31.11 -26.86
C GLY A 1065 54.84 29.98 -27.82
N GLY A 1066 56.15 29.87 -28.10
CA GLY A 1066 56.72 28.81 -28.92
C GLY A 1066 56.77 27.46 -28.19
N ASN A 1067 56.69 26.33 -28.90
CA ASN A 1067 56.77 25.00 -28.27
C ASN A 1067 58.20 24.70 -27.78
N GLY A 1068 58.31 23.97 -26.68
CA GLY A 1068 59.57 23.37 -26.25
C GLY A 1068 60.01 22.25 -27.18
N GLY A 1069 61.32 22.12 -27.38
CA GLY A 1069 61.93 21.04 -28.15
C GLY A 1069 61.86 19.72 -27.37
N ASN A 1070 61.82 18.58 -28.07
CA ASN A 1070 61.82 17.29 -27.40
C ASN A 1070 63.21 16.96 -26.84
N GLY A 1071 63.25 16.21 -25.75
CA GLY A 1071 64.48 15.62 -25.23
C GLY A 1071 65.01 14.53 -26.17
N GLY A 1072 66.33 14.41 -26.22
CA GLY A 1072 67.01 13.35 -26.95
C GLY A 1072 66.92 12.02 -26.22
N THR A 1073 67.03 10.91 -26.94
CA THR A 1073 67.05 9.57 -26.32
C THR A 1073 68.33 9.36 -25.52
N GLY A 1074 68.24 8.56 -24.45
CA GLY A 1074 69.40 8.10 -23.69
C GLY A 1074 70.37 7.32 -24.57
N GLN A 1075 71.67 7.57 -24.39
CA GLN A 1075 72.72 7.02 -25.23
C GLN A 1075 73.50 5.91 -24.50
N PRO A 1076 74.25 5.07 -25.23
CA PRO A 1076 75.05 4.00 -24.63
C PRO A 1076 76.05 4.47 -23.58
N GLY A 1077 76.28 3.66 -22.54
CA GLY A 1077 77.29 3.93 -21.50
C GLY A 1077 76.84 4.90 -20.40
N GLY A 1078 75.54 4.95 -20.12
CA GLY A 1078 74.96 5.75 -19.04
C GLY A 1078 74.77 7.24 -19.37
N VAL A 1079 75.00 7.66 -20.61
CA VAL A 1079 74.93 9.08 -21.00
C VAL A 1079 73.48 9.51 -21.19
N THR A 1080 73.01 10.43 -20.34
CA THR A 1080 71.65 10.99 -20.42
C THR A 1080 71.43 11.70 -21.75
N GLY A 1081 70.24 11.52 -22.34
CA GLY A 1081 69.84 12.20 -23.56
C GLY A 1081 69.85 13.73 -23.42
N THR A 1082 70.02 14.44 -24.53
CA THR A 1082 70.10 15.91 -24.52
C THR A 1082 68.77 16.53 -24.09
N THR A 1083 68.79 17.49 -23.16
CA THR A 1083 67.58 18.23 -22.80
C THR A 1083 67.07 19.05 -23.99
N GLY A 1084 65.76 19.01 -24.22
CA GLY A 1084 65.11 19.79 -25.27
C GLY A 1084 65.20 21.29 -24.99
N SER A 1085 65.29 22.09 -26.05
CA SER A 1085 65.37 23.55 -25.93
C SER A 1085 64.04 24.15 -25.43
N THR A 1086 64.08 25.10 -24.51
CA THR A 1086 62.86 25.83 -24.10
C THR A 1086 62.32 26.66 -25.26
N GLY A 1087 61.00 26.64 -25.45
CA GLY A 1087 60.31 27.45 -26.45
C GLY A 1087 60.41 28.94 -26.14
N ALA A 1088 60.47 29.76 -27.19
CA ALA A 1088 60.57 31.21 -27.05
C ALA A 1088 59.27 31.82 -26.49
N SER A 1089 59.37 32.68 -25.48
CA SER A 1089 58.23 33.45 -24.94
C SER A 1089 57.95 34.69 -25.81
N ASN A 1090 56.68 35.00 -26.07
CA ASN A 1090 56.28 36.07 -27.01
C ASN A 1090 55.25 37.03 -26.36
N PRO A 1091 55.46 38.37 -26.40
CA PRO A 1091 54.68 39.37 -25.65
C PRO A 1091 53.31 39.71 -26.25
#